data_AF-A0A356G3C7-F1
#
_entry.id   AF-A0A356G3C7-F1
#
_cell.length_a   1.000
_cell.length_b   1.000
_cell.length_c   1.000
_cell.angle_alpha   90.00
_cell.angle_beta   90.00
_cell.angle_gamma   90.00
#
_symmetry.space_group_name_H-M   'P 1'
#
loop_
_entity.id
_entity.type
_entity.pdbx_description
1 polymer ?
#
loop_
_entity_poly.entity_id
_entity_poly.type
_entity_poly.pdbx_seq_one_letter_code
_entity_poly.pdbx_strand_id
1 'polypeptide(L)'
;MGREQRNDVSSLGVERADEIVLTEFVDAVEIRNRRNEVDMRNLVERYTKPDVPFVLGSDCHDWDAYPLSSADFRGREDEVGFCSLKCLPTFEGLVMSITDPSRIKVGNASFFNPAAPKLDSLELVIDGEPLSIPMSAGVNVIIGDNSIGKSMILHALTGLYGDGEDAKRLKEGYSEYCKREKIEIKSRISPSQLFWFDDQGSIRGALEELHEGTEGSRFDRYFQEHVNLDVAKGALKRHLESCVDALASKVEYNDFMGRLKETIIPLEVHRVSDRMAVVGSLRAKPTRDVEGFNGAVESARDQVAAIKTDHGAVLSKLGPDAEKDLDDAVGALNRLLALGQGEMASRKLDNEKRGVVRRIANELKDRLQQAKTDEENSRDAYREQLDAAAAQVARAVALRLRRKAQPMSPEGVNVRVGRTPVGDLEFVSELSVKQIDRDYCISLLGGILNKTPLPIIVSGIEGETDLTSEKVASSFSMNKPPSERWAQEMKRQLDAAVDLISERGKITNEKIGLDSEPSAGLYGRIYFDLMAGDEKQGIYLVDQPEDQISQTAIRNDVIRAFSKMRQKRQVIIVTHNPQFVVNLDADNVIALGRDEAGKISVRSGALEYGCEDYSILGIVADTVEGGADVVRRRLKRYGAQDTSRRPQQREDLI
;
A
#
# COMPACT_ATOMS: atom_id res chain seq x y z
N MET A 1 64.93 -11.23 29.10
CA MET A 1 65.57 -10.34 28.12
C MET A 1 66.00 -11.19 26.93
N GLY A 2 65.31 -11.10 25.79
CA GLY A 2 65.78 -11.71 24.55
C GLY A 2 66.79 -10.76 23.90
N ARG A 3 67.97 -11.26 23.52
CA ARG A 3 68.92 -10.48 22.70
C ARG A 3 68.33 -10.34 21.30
N GLU A 4 68.12 -9.12 20.84
CA GLU A 4 67.79 -8.83 19.44
C GLU A 4 68.91 -9.39 18.55
N GLN A 5 68.54 -10.23 17.57
CA GLN A 5 69.51 -10.79 16.64
C GLN A 5 69.81 -9.79 15.53
N ARG A 6 70.97 -9.95 14.91
CA ARG A 6 71.54 -9.02 13.91
C ARG A 6 70.69 -8.83 12.64
N ASN A 7 69.60 -9.60 12.49
CA ASN A 7 68.72 -9.63 11.31
C ASN A 7 67.22 -9.43 11.68
N ASP A 8 66.89 -8.98 12.88
CA ASP A 8 65.49 -8.72 13.27
C ASP A 8 65.03 -7.33 12.79
N VAL A 9 63.80 -7.21 12.27
CA VAL A 9 63.23 -5.91 11.82
C VAL A 9 63.20 -4.88 12.96
N SER A 10 63.05 -5.33 14.21
CA SER A 10 63.08 -4.46 15.40
C SER A 10 64.44 -3.77 15.61
N SER A 11 65.52 -4.34 15.08
CA SER A 11 66.87 -3.76 15.17
C SER A 11 67.06 -2.48 14.35
N LEU A 12 66.10 -2.15 13.47
CA LEU A 12 66.13 -0.97 12.59
C LEU A 12 65.58 0.30 13.25
N GLY A 13 64.96 0.18 14.42
CA GLY A 13 64.22 1.26 15.09
C GLY A 13 62.77 1.39 14.58
N VAL A 14 61.87 1.89 15.44
CA VAL A 14 60.41 1.87 15.23
C VAL A 14 59.98 2.49 13.90
N GLU A 15 60.47 3.68 13.55
CA GLU A 15 60.06 4.37 12.31
C GLU A 15 60.43 3.60 11.03
N ARG A 16 61.61 2.98 10.98
CA ARG A 16 62.07 2.19 9.82
C ARG A 16 61.46 0.79 9.79
N ALA A 17 61.21 0.21 10.96
CA ALA A 17 60.47 -1.05 11.08
C ALA A 17 59.04 -0.88 10.56
N ASP A 18 58.36 0.19 10.97
CA ASP A 18 57.04 0.58 10.46
C ASP A 18 57.10 0.77 8.94
N GLU A 19 58.04 1.57 8.42
CA GLU A 19 58.21 1.79 6.97
C GLU A 19 58.33 0.47 6.20
N ILE A 20 59.13 -0.49 6.68
CA ILE A 20 59.34 -1.78 6.03
C ILE A 20 58.10 -2.67 6.09
N VAL A 21 57.47 -2.80 7.26
CA VAL A 21 56.25 -3.62 7.41
C VAL A 21 55.12 -3.07 6.52
N LEU A 22 55.09 -1.75 6.30
CA LEU A 22 54.11 -1.06 5.48
C LEU A 22 54.44 -1.06 3.97
N THR A 23 55.61 -1.57 3.54
CA THR A 23 56.06 -1.47 2.13
C THR A 23 55.34 -2.40 1.13
N GLU A 24 54.26 -3.10 1.49
CA GLU A 24 53.57 -4.10 0.64
C GLU A 24 54.45 -5.27 0.14
N PHE A 25 55.72 -5.34 0.55
CA PHE A 25 56.67 -6.41 0.23
C PHE A 25 56.82 -7.45 1.35
N VAL A 26 56.12 -7.27 2.48
CA VAL A 26 56.18 -8.13 3.65
C VAL A 26 54.87 -8.90 3.77
N ASP A 27 54.90 -10.20 3.46
CA ASP A 27 53.71 -11.07 3.48
C ASP A 27 53.34 -11.55 4.90
N ALA A 28 54.32 -11.65 5.80
CA ALA A 28 54.11 -12.10 7.18
C ALA A 28 55.17 -11.50 8.12
N VAL A 29 54.75 -11.21 9.35
CA VAL A 29 55.63 -10.73 10.44
C VAL A 29 55.49 -11.68 11.63
N GLU A 30 56.57 -12.37 11.98
CA GLU A 30 56.63 -13.24 13.16
C GLU A 30 56.97 -12.41 14.40
N ILE A 31 56.13 -12.47 15.43
CA ILE A 31 56.32 -11.72 16.68
C ILE A 31 56.85 -12.66 17.75
N ARG A 32 58.12 -12.49 18.14
CA ARG A 32 58.75 -13.31 19.18
C ARG A 32 58.56 -12.80 20.61
N ASN A 33 58.16 -11.53 20.80
CA ASN A 33 58.08 -10.91 22.13
C ASN A 33 56.79 -10.10 22.33
N ARG A 34 55.99 -10.53 23.30
CA ARG A 34 54.64 -10.03 23.60
C ARG A 34 54.58 -8.58 24.09
N ARG A 35 55.69 -8.02 24.60
CA ARG A 35 55.74 -6.58 24.96
C ARG A 35 55.60 -5.64 23.75
N ASN A 36 55.86 -6.16 22.54
CA ASN A 36 55.71 -5.41 21.30
C ASN A 36 54.30 -5.57 20.68
N GLU A 37 53.37 -6.23 21.38
CA GLU A 37 51.98 -6.43 20.93
C GLU A 37 51.17 -5.11 20.93
N VAL A 38 51.49 -4.19 21.87
CA VAL A 38 50.94 -2.82 21.90
C VAL A 38 51.39 -2.03 20.66
N ASP A 39 52.64 -2.25 20.21
CA ASP A 39 53.17 -1.60 19.00
C ASP A 39 52.46 -2.10 17.73
N MET A 40 52.00 -3.35 17.69
CA MET A 40 51.20 -3.85 16.57
C MET A 40 49.77 -3.29 16.53
N ARG A 41 49.08 -3.14 17.67
CA ARG A 41 47.79 -2.44 17.69
C ARG A 41 47.95 -1.01 17.16
N ASN A 42 48.98 -0.31 17.61
CA ASN A 42 49.32 1.02 17.12
C ASN A 42 49.69 1.00 15.62
N LEU A 43 50.39 -0.03 15.12
CA LEU A 43 50.75 -0.18 13.71
C LEU A 43 49.52 -0.45 12.83
N VAL A 44 48.60 -1.31 13.27
CA VAL A 44 47.32 -1.57 12.60
C VAL A 44 46.44 -0.32 12.62
N GLU A 45 46.39 0.43 13.72
CA GLU A 45 45.68 1.72 13.81
C GLU A 45 46.28 2.81 12.91
N ARG A 46 47.61 2.80 12.71
CA ARG A 46 48.30 3.71 11.78
C ARG A 46 48.21 3.27 10.32
N TYR A 47 47.75 2.04 10.04
CA TYR A 47 47.59 1.53 8.69
C TYR A 47 46.38 2.21 8.03
N THR A 48 46.63 3.30 7.29
CA THR A 48 45.57 4.16 6.73
C THR A 48 44.89 3.59 5.47
N LYS A 49 45.34 2.44 4.94
CA LYS A 49 44.69 1.83 3.77
C LYS A 49 43.54 0.93 4.22
N PRO A 50 42.29 1.21 3.82
CA PRO A 50 41.19 0.27 4.01
C PRO A 50 41.49 -1.04 3.25
N ASP A 51 40.93 -2.15 3.75
CA ASP A 51 40.83 -3.45 3.06
C ASP A 51 42.09 -4.34 2.99
N VAL A 52 43.06 -4.19 3.91
CA VAL A 52 44.13 -5.20 4.10
C VAL A 52 43.78 -6.11 5.29
N PRO A 53 43.36 -7.37 5.06
CA PRO A 53 43.04 -8.30 6.14
C PRO A 53 44.32 -8.78 6.84
N PHE A 54 44.45 -8.48 8.14
CA PHE A 54 45.52 -9.02 8.98
C PHE A 54 45.09 -10.35 9.59
N VAL A 55 45.89 -11.40 9.38
CA VAL A 55 45.71 -12.69 10.07
C VAL A 55 46.75 -12.76 11.19
N LEU A 56 46.28 -12.76 12.44
CA LEU A 56 47.14 -12.98 13.61
C LEU A 56 47.11 -14.47 13.96
N GLY A 57 48.24 -15.15 13.80
CA GLY A 57 48.43 -16.54 14.23
C GLY A 57 49.21 -16.61 15.55
N SER A 58 48.96 -17.65 16.35
CA SER A 58 49.77 -17.98 17.53
C SER A 58 50.58 -19.23 17.24
N ASP A 59 51.89 -19.19 17.55
CA ASP A 59 52.79 -20.35 17.48
C ASP A 59 52.61 -21.25 18.73
N CYS A 60 51.38 -21.72 18.94
CA CYS A 60 51.03 -22.57 20.08
C CYS A 60 51.48 -24.00 19.81
N HIS A 61 52.57 -24.44 20.45
CA HIS A 61 53.10 -25.81 20.34
C HIS A 61 52.41 -26.82 21.25
N ASP A 62 51.53 -26.37 22.14
CA ASP A 62 50.80 -27.19 23.11
C ASP A 62 49.29 -26.95 23.00
N TRP A 63 48.57 -27.93 22.47
CA TRP A 63 47.12 -27.85 22.29
C TRP A 63 46.35 -27.88 23.60
N ASP A 64 46.90 -28.50 24.65
CA ASP A 64 46.25 -28.57 25.96
C ASP A 64 46.26 -27.21 26.68
N ALA A 65 47.13 -26.30 26.25
CA ALA A 65 47.23 -24.93 26.74
C ALA A 65 46.47 -23.91 25.87
N TYR A 66 46.03 -24.27 24.66
CA TYR A 66 45.32 -23.35 23.76
C TYR A 66 44.00 -22.87 24.39
N PRO A 67 43.67 -21.56 24.37
CA PRO A 67 44.26 -20.46 23.60
C PRO A 67 45.42 -19.70 24.26
N LEU A 68 45.87 -20.19 25.40
CA LEU A 68 46.92 -19.54 26.17
C LEU A 68 48.28 -19.92 25.56
N SER A 69 49.24 -19.01 25.65
CA SER A 69 50.58 -19.22 25.07
C SER A 69 51.39 -20.34 25.77
N SER A 70 50.93 -20.84 26.93
CA SER A 70 51.47 -22.00 27.66
C SER A 70 50.57 -22.32 28.87
N ALA A 71 50.69 -23.54 29.42
CA ALA A 71 49.96 -23.99 30.61
C ALA A 71 50.21 -23.13 31.87
N ASP A 72 51.34 -22.40 31.92
CA ASP A 72 51.73 -21.52 33.03
C ASP A 72 51.19 -20.09 32.91
N PHE A 73 50.38 -19.80 31.88
CA PHE A 73 49.87 -18.46 31.61
C PHE A 73 48.88 -17.98 32.69
N ARG A 74 49.16 -16.80 33.27
CA ARG A 74 48.34 -16.13 34.29
C ARG A 74 47.75 -14.79 33.79
N GLY A 75 47.18 -14.77 32.59
CA GLY A 75 46.36 -13.65 32.09
C GLY A 75 44.87 -13.86 32.35
N ARG A 76 44.04 -12.83 32.15
CA ARG A 76 42.58 -12.95 32.25
C ARG A 76 42.03 -13.56 30.96
N GLU A 77 41.05 -14.47 31.06
CA GLU A 77 40.39 -15.11 29.88
C GLU A 77 39.78 -14.08 28.92
N ASP A 78 39.42 -12.91 29.43
CA ASP A 78 38.85 -11.76 28.73
C ASP A 78 39.86 -10.95 27.86
N GLU A 79 41.16 -11.27 27.88
CA GLU A 79 42.18 -10.57 27.07
C GLU A 79 42.33 -11.13 25.64
N VAL A 80 41.86 -12.35 25.35
CA VAL A 80 41.98 -12.98 24.01
C VAL A 80 40.61 -13.02 23.32
N GLY A 81 40.35 -12.03 22.47
CA GLY A 81 39.15 -12.02 21.63
C GLY A 81 39.29 -13.00 20.46
N PHE A 82 38.60 -14.13 20.52
CA PHE A 82 38.61 -15.09 19.42
C PHE A 82 37.82 -14.58 18.22
N CYS A 83 38.35 -14.89 17.04
CA CYS A 83 37.66 -14.75 15.78
C CYS A 83 37.08 -16.11 15.37
N SER A 84 35.78 -16.17 15.12
CA SER A 84 35.12 -17.33 14.52
C SER A 84 34.94 -17.09 13.03
N LEU A 85 35.30 -18.09 12.22
CA LEU A 85 35.11 -18.09 10.77
C LEU A 85 33.97 -19.04 10.41
N LYS A 86 33.03 -18.57 9.59
CA LYS A 86 31.92 -19.37 9.04
C LYS A 86 32.36 -19.99 7.71
N CYS A 87 33.06 -21.11 7.79
CA CYS A 87 33.46 -21.91 6.62
C CYS A 87 33.71 -23.38 6.95
N LEU A 88 33.85 -24.19 5.89
CA LEU A 88 34.44 -25.51 6.01
C LEU A 88 35.92 -25.40 6.41
N PRO A 89 36.48 -26.41 7.12
CA PRO A 89 37.90 -26.45 7.51
C PRO A 89 38.79 -26.83 6.31
N THR A 90 38.69 -26.07 5.22
CA THR A 90 39.46 -26.24 3.98
C THR A 90 40.17 -24.93 3.64
N PHE A 91 41.22 -25.00 2.81
CA PHE A 91 41.91 -23.80 2.33
C PHE A 91 40.95 -22.86 1.58
N GLU A 92 40.07 -23.42 0.75
CA GLU A 92 39.06 -22.66 0.01
C GLU A 92 38.08 -21.96 0.96
N GLY A 93 37.61 -22.66 2.01
CA GLY A 93 36.76 -22.08 3.04
C GLY A 93 37.42 -20.91 3.78
N LEU A 94 38.72 -21.03 4.08
CA LEU A 94 39.51 -19.94 4.68
C LEU A 94 39.63 -18.74 3.73
N VAL A 95 39.99 -18.96 2.46
CA VAL A 95 40.11 -17.90 1.44
C VAL A 95 38.77 -17.18 1.25
N MET A 96 37.66 -17.92 1.16
CA MET A 96 36.32 -17.32 1.05
C MET A 96 35.93 -16.52 2.29
N SER A 97 36.34 -16.95 3.49
CA SER A 97 36.03 -16.23 4.73
C SER A 97 36.79 -14.93 4.87
N ILE A 98 38.08 -14.93 4.53
CA ILE A 98 38.93 -13.73 4.65
C ILE A 98 38.50 -12.64 3.66
N THR A 99 37.90 -13.02 2.54
CA THR A 99 37.46 -12.11 1.48
C THR A 99 35.99 -11.69 1.58
N ASP A 100 35.26 -12.24 2.55
CA ASP A 100 33.87 -11.87 2.86
C ASP A 100 33.69 -11.60 4.36
N PRO A 101 33.67 -10.31 4.78
CA PRO A 101 33.53 -9.94 6.19
C PRO A 101 32.29 -10.52 6.89
N SER A 102 31.24 -10.90 6.15
CA SER A 102 30.04 -11.51 6.72
C SER A 102 30.28 -12.92 7.30
N ARG A 103 31.40 -13.55 6.93
CA ARG A 103 31.86 -14.85 7.44
C ARG A 103 32.72 -14.74 8.70
N ILE A 104 33.00 -13.53 9.18
CA ILE A 104 33.91 -13.28 10.30
C ILE A 104 33.13 -12.68 11.48
N LYS A 105 33.26 -13.28 12.67
CA LYS A 105 32.74 -12.70 13.92
C LYS A 105 33.82 -12.67 14.99
N VAL A 106 33.90 -11.56 15.70
CA VAL A 106 34.84 -11.37 16.82
C VAL A 106 34.07 -11.49 18.13
N GLY A 107 34.62 -12.26 19.07
CA GLY A 107 34.02 -12.53 20.37
C GLY A 107 32.97 -13.65 20.35
N ASN A 108 32.24 -13.79 21.45
CA ASN A 108 31.24 -14.86 21.64
C ASN A 108 29.91 -14.51 20.94
N ALA A 109 29.93 -14.41 19.61
CA ALA A 109 28.80 -13.99 18.80
C ALA A 109 28.37 -15.07 17.80
N SER A 110 27.15 -15.58 17.93
CA SER A 110 26.59 -16.59 17.01
C SER A 110 26.33 -16.00 15.62
N PHE A 111 26.64 -16.72 14.54
CA PHE A 111 26.31 -16.32 13.16
C PHE A 111 24.82 -16.28 12.86
N PHE A 112 24.04 -17.14 13.54
CA PHE A 112 22.61 -17.29 13.35
C PHE A 112 21.86 -17.13 14.68
N ASN A 113 20.59 -16.75 14.63
CA ASN A 113 19.75 -16.73 15.83
C ASN A 113 19.42 -18.18 16.27
N PRO A 114 19.94 -18.66 17.44
CA PRO A 114 19.72 -20.04 17.86
C PRO A 114 18.27 -20.33 18.28
N ALA A 115 17.49 -19.31 18.62
CA ALA A 115 16.10 -19.44 19.04
C ALA A 115 15.09 -19.34 17.88
N ALA A 116 15.56 -18.98 16.67
CA ALA A 116 14.68 -18.86 15.51
C ALA A 116 14.22 -20.26 15.03
N PRO A 117 12.93 -20.42 14.66
CA PRO A 117 12.47 -21.63 14.00
C PRO A 117 13.28 -21.89 12.72
N LYS A 118 13.70 -23.15 12.52
CA LYS A 118 14.46 -23.60 11.37
C LYS A 118 14.11 -25.04 11.01
N LEU A 119 14.32 -25.40 9.76
CA LEU A 119 14.35 -26.76 9.27
C LEU A 119 15.81 -27.25 9.33
N ASP A 120 16.10 -28.31 10.09
CA ASP A 120 17.47 -28.83 10.24
C ASP A 120 17.90 -29.73 9.07
N SER A 121 16.97 -30.46 8.46
CA SER A 121 17.22 -31.30 7.29
C SER A 121 16.03 -31.36 6.33
N LEU A 122 16.34 -31.51 5.04
CA LEU A 122 15.38 -31.84 4.00
C LEU A 122 15.44 -33.35 3.75
N GLU A 123 14.42 -34.05 4.25
CA GLU A 123 14.25 -35.49 4.14
C GLU A 123 13.45 -35.83 2.88
N LEU A 124 14.10 -36.54 1.96
CA LEU A 124 13.55 -36.98 0.68
C LEU A 124 13.60 -38.51 0.58
N VAL A 125 12.72 -39.09 -0.20
CA VAL A 125 12.88 -40.46 -0.71
C VAL A 125 12.83 -40.39 -2.22
N ILE A 126 13.87 -40.86 -2.89
CA ILE A 126 13.96 -40.86 -4.35
C ILE A 126 14.14 -42.31 -4.77
N ASP A 127 13.24 -42.83 -5.60
CA ASP A 127 13.29 -44.22 -6.07
C ASP A 127 13.25 -45.28 -4.92
N GLY A 128 12.75 -44.90 -3.75
CA GLY A 128 12.70 -45.74 -2.54
C GLY A 128 13.91 -45.59 -1.61
N GLU A 129 14.97 -44.89 -2.05
CA GLU A 129 16.16 -44.63 -1.24
C GLU A 129 15.98 -43.34 -0.42
N PRO A 130 16.13 -43.39 0.92
CA PRO A 130 16.05 -42.21 1.76
C PRO A 130 17.30 -41.34 1.59
N LEU A 131 17.10 -40.04 1.44
CA LEU A 131 18.13 -39.02 1.32
C LEU A 131 17.86 -37.90 2.33
N SER A 132 18.82 -37.66 3.22
CA SER A 132 18.78 -36.56 4.19
C SER A 132 19.78 -35.49 3.79
N ILE A 133 19.28 -34.28 3.51
CA ILE A 133 20.11 -33.14 3.14
C ILE A 133 20.19 -32.17 4.33
N PRO A 134 21.37 -31.91 4.90
CA PRO A 134 21.51 -30.96 6.00
C PRO A 134 21.19 -29.54 5.53
N MET A 135 20.45 -28.79 6.34
CA MET A 135 20.06 -27.41 6.08
C MET A 135 20.85 -26.46 6.99
N SER A 136 21.27 -25.31 6.44
CA SER A 136 21.87 -24.23 7.23
C SER A 136 20.78 -23.42 7.95
N ALA A 137 21.07 -22.91 9.15
CA ALA A 137 20.18 -21.96 9.83
C ALA A 137 20.13 -20.58 9.14
N GLY A 138 21.03 -20.31 8.17
CA GLY A 138 21.06 -19.11 7.36
C GLY A 138 20.35 -19.27 6.01
N VAL A 139 21.10 -19.09 4.92
CA VAL A 139 20.57 -19.13 3.55
C VAL A 139 20.79 -20.50 2.90
N ASN A 140 19.70 -21.13 2.50
CA ASN A 140 19.70 -22.36 1.70
C ASN A 140 19.17 -22.02 0.31
N VAL A 141 19.89 -22.41 -0.74
CA VAL A 141 19.53 -22.07 -2.12
C VAL A 141 19.37 -23.34 -2.93
N ILE A 142 18.19 -23.54 -3.51
CA ILE A 142 17.85 -24.67 -4.37
C ILE A 142 18.00 -24.23 -5.83
N ILE A 143 18.87 -24.92 -6.56
CA ILE A 143 19.14 -24.70 -7.99
C ILE A 143 18.93 -26.00 -8.78
N GLY A 144 18.86 -25.88 -10.10
CA GLY A 144 18.63 -27.02 -10.99
C GLY A 144 17.99 -26.59 -12.31
N ASP A 145 17.92 -27.51 -13.25
CA ASP A 145 17.33 -27.26 -14.57
C ASP A 145 15.84 -26.92 -14.50
N ASN A 146 15.31 -26.36 -15.59
CA ASN A 146 13.88 -26.07 -15.71
C ASN A 146 13.06 -27.36 -15.57
N SER A 147 11.94 -27.28 -14.84
CA SER A 147 11.02 -28.41 -14.62
C SER A 147 11.58 -29.62 -13.86
N ILE A 148 12.69 -29.46 -13.12
CA ILE A 148 13.26 -30.50 -12.24
C ILE A 148 12.56 -30.62 -10.87
N GLY A 149 11.54 -29.78 -10.61
CA GLY A 149 10.75 -29.83 -9.37
C GLY A 149 11.19 -28.90 -8.24
N LYS A 150 11.96 -27.84 -8.53
CA LYS A 150 12.43 -26.86 -7.53
C LYS A 150 11.28 -26.21 -6.73
N SER A 151 10.33 -25.58 -7.43
CA SER A 151 9.13 -24.95 -6.84
C SER A 151 8.28 -25.95 -6.06
N MET A 152 8.13 -27.16 -6.61
CA MET A 152 7.38 -28.24 -5.98
C MET A 152 7.88 -28.56 -4.56
N ILE A 153 9.20 -28.49 -4.32
CA ILE A 153 9.77 -28.70 -2.98
C ILE A 153 9.24 -27.68 -1.99
N LEU A 154 9.18 -26.38 -2.34
CA LEU A 154 8.70 -25.34 -1.43
C LEU A 154 7.21 -25.52 -1.11
N HIS A 155 6.40 -25.82 -2.11
CA HIS A 155 4.96 -26.09 -1.93
C HIS A 155 4.71 -27.35 -1.09
N ALA A 156 5.50 -28.41 -1.30
CA ALA A 156 5.39 -29.63 -0.52
C ALA A 156 5.82 -29.38 0.94
N LEU A 157 6.87 -28.61 1.19
CA LEU A 157 7.33 -28.28 2.55
C LEU A 157 6.27 -27.50 3.34
N THR A 158 5.61 -26.54 2.71
CA THR A 158 4.65 -25.65 3.38
C THR A 158 3.22 -26.17 3.37
N GLY A 159 2.85 -27.00 2.39
CA GLY A 159 1.47 -27.42 2.13
C GLY A 159 0.59 -26.31 1.55
N LEU A 160 1.17 -25.18 1.14
CA LEU A 160 0.47 -24.03 0.59
C LEU A 160 0.48 -24.10 -0.93
N TYR A 161 -0.70 -24.07 -1.56
CA TYR A 161 -0.88 -24.13 -3.02
C TYR A 161 -1.75 -22.98 -3.57
N GLY A 162 -2.16 -22.06 -2.71
CA GLY A 162 -3.19 -21.05 -3.00
C GLY A 162 -4.62 -21.60 -2.86
N ASP A 163 -5.58 -20.79 -3.30
CA ASP A 163 -7.02 -21.09 -3.27
C ASP A 163 -7.63 -21.18 -4.68
N GLY A 164 -8.76 -21.88 -4.83
CA GLY A 164 -9.49 -21.98 -6.10
C GLY A 164 -9.17 -23.21 -6.96
N GLU A 165 -9.58 -23.20 -8.23
CA GLU A 165 -9.37 -24.33 -9.15
C GLU A 165 -7.90 -24.49 -9.57
N ASP A 166 -7.18 -23.38 -9.79
CA ASP A 166 -5.79 -23.43 -10.25
C ASP A 166 -4.86 -24.02 -9.18
N ALA A 167 -5.10 -23.71 -7.91
CA ALA A 167 -4.41 -24.32 -6.77
C ALA A 167 -4.60 -25.85 -6.71
N LYS A 168 -5.82 -26.34 -7.00
CA LYS A 168 -6.09 -27.79 -7.06
C LYS A 168 -5.33 -28.45 -8.20
N ARG A 169 -5.35 -27.86 -9.40
CA ARG A 169 -4.61 -28.35 -10.56
C ARG A 169 -3.11 -28.38 -10.30
N LEU A 170 -2.56 -27.34 -9.66
CA LEU A 170 -1.14 -27.29 -9.29
C LEU A 170 -0.76 -28.42 -8.31
N LYS A 171 -1.58 -28.62 -7.27
CA LYS A 171 -1.39 -29.71 -6.29
C LYS A 171 -1.46 -31.09 -6.93
N GLU A 172 -2.42 -31.31 -7.82
CA GLU A 172 -2.57 -32.54 -8.59
C GLU A 172 -1.35 -32.76 -9.50
N GLY A 173 -0.92 -31.74 -10.24
CA GLY A 173 0.24 -31.81 -11.13
C GLY A 173 1.55 -32.12 -10.38
N TYR A 174 1.78 -31.51 -9.21
CA TYR A 174 2.94 -31.84 -8.37
C TYR A 174 2.86 -33.24 -7.77
N SER A 175 1.67 -33.69 -7.37
CA SER A 175 1.46 -35.06 -6.91
C SER A 175 1.73 -36.08 -8.03
N GLU A 176 1.29 -35.82 -9.26
CA GLU A 176 1.59 -36.66 -10.42
C GLU A 176 3.08 -36.67 -10.76
N TYR A 177 3.75 -35.52 -10.70
CA TYR A 177 5.20 -35.41 -10.87
C TYR A 177 5.94 -36.27 -9.84
N CYS A 178 5.58 -36.15 -8.56
CA CYS A 178 6.16 -36.93 -7.46
C CYS A 178 5.97 -38.43 -7.69
N LYS A 179 4.80 -38.87 -8.16
CA LYS A 179 4.56 -40.29 -8.49
C LYS A 179 5.39 -40.76 -9.69
N ARG A 180 5.51 -39.94 -10.73
CA ARG A 180 6.26 -40.28 -11.95
C ARG A 180 7.76 -40.40 -11.68
N GLU A 181 8.34 -39.42 -10.99
CA GLU A 181 9.77 -39.39 -10.65
C GLU A 181 10.07 -40.14 -9.34
N LYS A 182 9.05 -40.73 -8.68
CA LYS A 182 9.13 -41.46 -7.41
C LYS A 182 9.85 -40.68 -6.31
N ILE A 183 9.43 -39.42 -6.14
CA ILE A 183 9.93 -38.51 -5.11
C ILE A 183 8.89 -38.43 -3.98
N GLU A 184 9.33 -38.58 -2.75
CA GLU A 184 8.54 -38.32 -1.55
C GLU A 184 9.28 -37.30 -0.68
N ILE A 185 8.60 -36.23 -0.26
CA ILE A 185 9.16 -35.20 0.63
C ILE A 185 8.58 -35.44 2.02
N LYS A 186 9.44 -35.87 2.96
CA LYS A 186 9.05 -36.19 4.34
C LYS A 186 9.10 -34.98 5.26
N SER A 187 9.98 -34.01 4.97
CA SER A 187 10.04 -32.75 5.72
C SER A 187 8.76 -31.93 5.55
N ARG A 188 8.38 -31.23 6.62
CA ARG A 188 7.23 -30.30 6.68
C ARG A 188 7.57 -29.10 7.54
N ILE A 189 7.09 -27.92 7.13
CA ILE A 189 7.16 -26.68 7.88
C ILE A 189 5.75 -26.35 8.35
N SER A 190 5.55 -26.26 9.67
CA SER A 190 4.25 -25.91 10.22
C SER A 190 3.96 -24.41 10.06
N PRO A 191 2.68 -23.99 9.98
CA PRO A 191 2.32 -22.57 9.86
C PRO A 191 2.87 -21.68 10.98
N SER A 192 3.09 -22.22 12.18
CA SER A 192 3.69 -21.48 13.31
C SER A 192 5.20 -21.28 13.19
N GLN A 193 5.89 -22.09 12.39
CA GLN A 193 7.31 -21.95 12.09
C GLN A 193 7.55 -21.10 10.85
N LEU A 194 6.52 -20.86 10.03
CA LEU A 194 6.60 -20.10 8.79
C LEU A 194 6.55 -18.60 9.08
N PHE A 195 7.61 -17.89 8.69
CA PHE A 195 7.54 -16.43 8.63
C PHE A 195 6.64 -16.01 7.47
N TRP A 196 7.00 -16.47 6.26
CA TRP A 196 6.29 -16.22 5.02
C TRP A 196 6.74 -17.16 3.89
N PHE A 197 5.88 -17.37 2.89
CA PHE A 197 6.19 -18.05 1.63
C PHE A 197 5.76 -17.16 0.46
N ASP A 198 6.72 -16.75 -0.37
CA ASP A 198 6.46 -16.09 -1.64
C ASP A 198 6.62 -17.11 -2.77
N ASP A 199 5.52 -17.52 -3.39
CA ASP A 199 5.53 -18.37 -4.58
C ASP A 199 5.83 -17.57 -5.85
N GLN A 200 5.92 -18.29 -6.98
CA GLN A 200 6.12 -17.67 -8.28
C GLN A 200 4.90 -16.81 -8.64
N GLY A 201 5.04 -15.48 -8.56
CA GLY A 201 3.95 -14.55 -8.82
C GLY A 201 3.47 -13.78 -7.58
N SER A 202 3.66 -14.35 -6.38
CA SER A 202 3.23 -13.75 -5.10
C SER A 202 3.70 -12.31 -4.89
N ILE A 203 4.93 -12.00 -5.28
CA ILE A 203 5.49 -10.65 -5.11
C ILE A 203 4.66 -9.65 -5.94
N ARG A 204 4.32 -9.97 -7.19
CA ARG A 204 3.47 -9.16 -8.06
C ARG A 204 2.04 -9.06 -7.52
N GLY A 205 1.47 -10.16 -7.05
CA GLY A 205 0.13 -10.15 -6.42
C GLY A 205 0.08 -9.18 -5.24
N ALA A 206 1.07 -9.24 -4.34
CA ALA A 206 1.19 -8.31 -3.23
C ALA A 206 1.33 -6.83 -3.69
N LEU A 207 1.90 -6.59 -4.88
CA LEU A 207 2.01 -5.23 -5.45
C LEU A 207 0.70 -4.74 -6.07
N GLU A 208 -0.03 -5.62 -6.75
CA GLU A 208 -1.37 -5.30 -7.29
C GLU A 208 -2.36 -5.03 -6.15
N GLU A 209 -2.31 -5.85 -5.08
CA GLU A 209 -3.12 -5.68 -3.87
C GLU A 209 -2.92 -4.31 -3.20
N LEU A 210 -1.70 -3.76 -3.18
CA LEU A 210 -1.42 -2.43 -2.63
C LEU A 210 -2.32 -1.34 -3.25
N HIS A 211 -2.66 -1.50 -4.52
CA HIS A 211 -3.43 -0.53 -5.29
C HIS A 211 -4.94 -0.78 -5.29
N GLU A 212 -5.39 -1.97 -4.91
CA GLU A 212 -6.81 -2.35 -4.89
C GLU A 212 -7.48 -2.10 -3.53
N GLY A 213 -6.68 -1.89 -2.47
CA GLY A 213 -7.15 -1.48 -1.14
C GLY A 213 -6.15 -1.83 -0.04
N THR A 214 -6.17 -1.09 1.07
CA THR A 214 -5.23 -1.33 2.19
C THR A 214 -5.72 -2.43 3.13
N GLU A 215 -7.04 -2.56 3.35
CA GLU A 215 -7.62 -3.48 4.32
C GLU A 215 -7.34 -4.96 3.97
N GLY A 216 -6.70 -5.67 4.89
CA GLY A 216 -6.34 -7.09 4.72
C GLY A 216 -5.13 -7.35 3.83
N SER A 217 -4.53 -6.29 3.25
CA SER A 217 -3.28 -6.42 2.48
C SER A 217 -2.09 -6.72 3.38
N ARG A 218 -1.01 -7.27 2.81
CA ARG A 218 0.26 -7.50 3.53
C ARG A 218 0.87 -6.22 4.12
N PHE A 219 0.49 -5.07 3.58
CA PHE A 219 1.00 -3.76 3.97
C PHE A 219 0.09 -3.01 4.95
N ASP A 220 -1.09 -3.55 5.27
CA ASP A 220 -2.13 -2.91 6.09
C ASP A 220 -1.55 -2.34 7.40
N ARG A 221 -0.70 -3.11 8.08
CA ARG A 221 -0.02 -2.68 9.33
C ARG A 221 0.85 -1.43 9.22
N TYR A 222 1.24 -1.03 8.00
CA TYR A 222 2.08 0.15 7.75
C TYR A 222 1.25 1.39 7.39
N PHE A 223 -0.05 1.25 7.09
CA PHE A 223 -0.98 2.37 6.89
C PHE A 223 -1.69 2.65 8.22
N GLN A 224 -1.23 3.67 8.95
CA GLN A 224 -1.81 4.06 10.25
C GLN A 224 -2.80 5.22 10.13
N GLU A 225 -2.62 6.06 9.11
CA GLU A 225 -3.54 7.13 8.78
C GLU A 225 -4.32 6.75 7.53
N HIS A 226 -5.64 6.79 7.62
CA HIS A 226 -6.54 6.47 6.51
C HIS A 226 -7.26 7.70 5.99
N VAL A 227 -7.68 7.64 4.73
CA VAL A 227 -8.54 8.68 4.17
C VAL A 227 -9.93 8.57 4.78
N ASN A 228 -10.51 9.71 5.20
CA ASN A 228 -11.91 9.74 5.61
C ASN A 228 -12.84 9.69 4.38
N LEU A 229 -13.13 8.46 3.92
CA LEU A 229 -13.99 8.19 2.78
C LEU A 229 -15.39 8.78 2.96
N ASP A 230 -15.96 8.68 4.16
CA ASP A 230 -17.33 9.14 4.44
C ASP A 230 -17.46 10.66 4.31
N VAL A 231 -16.48 11.41 4.81
CA VAL A 231 -16.45 12.87 4.66
C VAL A 231 -16.30 13.26 3.20
N ALA A 232 -15.40 12.61 2.46
CA ALA A 232 -15.17 12.90 1.05
C ALA A 232 -16.41 12.57 0.19
N LYS A 233 -16.94 11.35 0.33
CA LYS A 233 -18.16 10.89 -0.36
C LYS A 233 -19.35 11.77 -0.01
N GLY A 234 -19.57 12.05 1.28
CA GLY A 234 -20.68 12.87 1.74
C GLY A 234 -20.62 14.31 1.24
N ALA A 235 -19.44 14.93 1.22
CA ALA A 235 -19.25 16.26 0.65
C ALA A 235 -19.52 16.27 -0.87
N LEU A 236 -18.98 15.30 -1.60
CA LEU A 236 -19.19 15.19 -3.04
C LEU A 236 -20.66 14.92 -3.40
N LYS A 237 -21.35 14.01 -2.71
CA LYS A 237 -22.78 13.73 -2.92
C LYS A 237 -23.63 14.99 -2.73
N ARG A 238 -23.41 15.75 -1.65
CA ARG A 238 -24.12 17.02 -1.40
C ARG A 238 -23.87 18.05 -2.50
N HIS A 239 -22.64 18.17 -2.97
CA HIS A 239 -22.30 19.08 -4.07
C HIS A 239 -23.00 18.69 -5.37
N LEU A 240 -22.91 17.41 -5.76
CA LEU A 240 -23.57 16.88 -6.95
C LEU A 240 -25.09 17.01 -6.86
N GLU A 241 -25.68 16.78 -5.70
CA GLU A 241 -27.10 17.00 -5.46
C GLU A 241 -27.50 18.46 -5.70
N SER A 242 -26.72 19.41 -5.18
CA SER A 242 -26.92 20.85 -5.41
C SER A 242 -26.81 21.22 -6.90
N CYS A 243 -25.89 20.59 -7.64
CA CYS A 243 -25.77 20.78 -9.09
C CYS A 243 -27.03 20.28 -9.84
N VAL A 244 -27.54 19.10 -9.47
CA VAL A 244 -28.77 18.55 -10.07
C VAL A 244 -29.98 19.43 -9.73
N ASP A 245 -30.09 19.91 -8.49
CA ASP A 245 -31.17 20.80 -8.07
C ASP A 245 -31.12 22.17 -8.76
N ALA A 246 -29.92 22.71 -8.99
CA ALA A 246 -29.72 23.93 -9.77
C ALA A 246 -30.27 23.78 -11.19
N LEU A 247 -29.96 22.66 -11.88
CA LEU A 247 -30.51 22.37 -13.20
C LEU A 247 -32.02 22.14 -13.15
N ALA A 248 -32.50 21.35 -12.19
CA ALA A 248 -33.92 21.03 -12.03
C ALA A 248 -34.77 22.29 -11.83
N SER A 249 -34.29 23.25 -11.04
CA SER A 249 -34.99 24.53 -10.83
C SER A 249 -35.17 25.34 -12.12
N LYS A 250 -34.19 25.29 -13.04
CA LYS A 250 -34.23 25.99 -14.33
C LYS A 250 -35.12 25.26 -15.33
N VAL A 251 -35.01 23.94 -15.37
CA VAL A 251 -35.85 23.07 -16.21
C VAL A 251 -37.33 23.19 -15.82
N GLU A 252 -37.66 23.19 -14.53
CA GLU A 252 -39.03 23.36 -14.05
C GLU A 252 -39.63 24.71 -14.49
N TYR A 253 -38.82 25.78 -14.43
CA TYR A 253 -39.21 27.09 -14.95
C TYR A 253 -39.47 27.06 -16.46
N ASN A 254 -38.57 26.44 -17.24
CA ASN A 254 -38.71 26.35 -18.70
C ASN A 254 -39.94 25.54 -19.12
N ASP A 255 -40.19 24.40 -18.48
CA ASP A 255 -41.38 23.58 -18.73
C ASP A 255 -42.68 24.32 -18.33
N PHE A 256 -42.63 25.12 -17.25
CA PHE A 256 -43.75 25.98 -16.87
C PHE A 256 -44.00 27.09 -17.89
N MET A 257 -42.95 27.77 -18.34
CA MET A 257 -43.04 28.84 -19.35
C MET A 257 -43.51 28.31 -20.71
N GLY A 258 -43.14 27.08 -21.08
CA GLY A 258 -43.65 26.40 -22.27
C GLY A 258 -45.17 26.24 -22.25
N ARG A 259 -45.74 25.84 -21.11
CA ARG A 259 -47.19 25.69 -20.90
C ARG A 259 -47.96 27.00 -20.85
N LEU A 260 -47.32 28.10 -20.43
CA LEU A 260 -47.97 29.40 -20.23
C LEU A 260 -48.30 30.15 -21.55
N LYS A 261 -47.74 29.71 -22.69
CA LYS A 261 -47.80 30.47 -23.96
C LYS A 261 -49.21 30.67 -24.56
N GLU A 262 -50.23 29.95 -24.11
CA GLU A 262 -51.59 29.99 -24.72
C GLU A 262 -52.71 30.39 -23.73
N THR A 263 -52.46 31.29 -22.78
CA THR A 263 -53.55 31.81 -21.93
C THR A 263 -54.31 32.94 -22.64
N ILE A 264 -55.43 32.62 -23.29
CA ILE A 264 -56.34 33.60 -23.90
C ILE A 264 -57.40 34.00 -22.88
N ILE A 265 -57.46 35.28 -22.54
CA ILE A 265 -58.51 35.86 -21.68
C ILE A 265 -59.40 36.74 -22.55
N PRO A 266 -60.65 36.34 -22.85
CA PRO A 266 -61.57 37.18 -23.60
C PRO A 266 -61.87 38.46 -22.79
N LEU A 267 -61.98 39.60 -23.46
CA LEU A 267 -62.32 40.85 -22.78
C LEU A 267 -63.84 40.92 -22.62
N GLU A 268 -64.33 40.80 -21.37
CA GLU A 268 -65.75 40.94 -21.05
C GLU A 268 -65.99 42.23 -20.25
N VAL A 269 -66.90 43.08 -20.75
CA VAL A 269 -67.28 44.33 -20.08
C VAL A 269 -68.57 44.09 -19.32
N HIS A 270 -68.44 43.84 -18.02
CA HIS A 270 -69.56 43.68 -17.09
C HIS A 270 -69.96 45.03 -16.47
N ARG A 271 -71.26 45.29 -16.27
CA ARG A 271 -71.73 46.47 -15.53
C ARG A 271 -71.32 46.37 -14.05
N VAL A 272 -71.09 47.52 -13.41
CA VAL A 272 -70.82 47.56 -11.96
C VAL A 272 -72.09 47.09 -11.25
N SER A 273 -71.98 46.02 -10.45
CA SER A 273 -73.09 45.55 -9.62
C SER A 273 -73.20 46.45 -8.40
N ASP A 274 -74.43 46.78 -8.02
CA ASP A 274 -74.75 47.55 -6.81
C ASP A 274 -74.67 46.69 -5.53
N ARG A 275 -74.32 45.40 -5.65
CA ARG A 275 -74.27 44.44 -4.54
C ARG A 275 -72.85 44.15 -4.08
N MET A 276 -72.71 43.98 -2.77
CA MET A 276 -71.43 43.69 -2.12
C MET A 276 -70.93 42.28 -2.49
N ALA A 277 -69.66 42.16 -2.84
CA ALA A 277 -69.00 40.88 -3.11
C ALA A 277 -67.71 40.74 -2.29
N VAL A 278 -67.45 39.53 -1.79
CA VAL A 278 -66.19 39.19 -1.12
C VAL A 278 -65.16 38.80 -2.17
N VAL A 279 -64.00 39.46 -2.14
CA VAL A 279 -62.96 39.35 -3.16
C VAL A 279 -61.64 38.89 -2.57
N GLY A 280 -60.93 38.02 -3.30
CA GLY A 280 -59.58 37.60 -2.99
C GLY A 280 -59.53 36.46 -1.98
N SER A 281 -58.34 35.85 -1.84
CA SER A 281 -58.10 34.79 -0.85
C SER A 281 -56.89 35.11 0.02
N LEU A 282 -57.08 35.09 1.33
CA LEU A 282 -56.00 35.18 2.31
C LEU A 282 -55.20 33.88 2.30
N ARG A 283 -54.16 33.77 1.46
CA ARG A 283 -53.29 32.58 1.39
C ARG A 283 -52.51 32.37 2.69
N ALA A 284 -52.26 31.11 3.03
CA ALA A 284 -51.40 30.75 4.15
C ALA A 284 -49.96 31.15 3.83
N LYS A 285 -49.21 31.61 4.84
CA LYS A 285 -47.77 31.76 4.76
C LYS A 285 -47.14 30.36 4.63
N PRO A 286 -46.19 30.15 3.71
CA PRO A 286 -45.45 28.90 3.62
C PRO A 286 -44.74 28.58 4.94
N THR A 287 -44.71 27.31 5.32
CA THR A 287 -44.00 26.82 6.52
C THR A 287 -42.83 25.89 6.19
N ARG A 288 -42.79 25.34 4.98
CA ARG A 288 -41.85 24.30 4.55
C ARG A 288 -40.39 24.75 4.58
N ASP A 289 -40.14 26.03 4.37
CA ASP A 289 -38.81 26.65 4.47
C ASP A 289 -38.29 26.67 5.92
N VAL A 290 -39.15 27.04 6.88
CA VAL A 290 -38.81 27.02 8.31
C VAL A 290 -38.71 25.59 8.84
N GLU A 291 -39.55 24.68 8.33
CA GLU A 291 -39.46 23.25 8.63
C GLU A 291 -38.14 22.65 8.15
N GLY A 292 -37.72 22.97 6.91
CA GLY A 292 -36.43 22.56 6.37
C GLY A 292 -35.25 23.12 7.17
N PHE A 293 -35.32 24.39 7.58
CA PHE A 293 -34.31 25.00 8.46
C PHE A 293 -34.20 24.26 9.80
N ASN A 294 -35.34 24.02 10.48
CA ASN A 294 -35.36 23.32 11.76
C ASN A 294 -34.81 21.91 11.64
N GLY A 295 -35.21 21.16 10.60
CA GLY A 295 -34.70 19.81 10.36
C GLY A 295 -33.19 19.77 10.12
N ALA A 296 -32.64 20.75 9.39
CA ALA A 296 -31.20 20.83 9.15
C ALA A 296 -30.41 21.13 10.44
N VAL A 297 -30.90 22.07 11.26
CA VAL A 297 -30.27 22.40 12.56
C VAL A 297 -30.37 21.24 13.54
N GLU A 298 -31.52 20.55 13.54
CA GLU A 298 -31.75 19.36 14.35
C GLU A 298 -30.82 18.21 13.97
N SER A 299 -30.68 17.92 12.67
CA SER A 299 -29.76 16.91 12.18
C SER A 299 -28.30 17.22 12.54
N ALA A 300 -27.87 18.48 12.41
CA ALA A 300 -26.53 18.91 12.80
C ALA A 300 -26.30 18.76 14.32
N ARG A 301 -27.29 19.13 15.15
CA ARG A 301 -27.23 18.94 16.60
C ARG A 301 -27.00 17.48 16.95
N ASP A 302 -27.77 16.58 16.35
CA ASP A 302 -27.71 15.15 16.65
C ASP A 302 -26.37 14.54 16.22
N GLN A 303 -25.83 14.94 15.08
CA GLN A 303 -24.49 14.53 14.64
C GLN A 303 -23.39 15.00 15.60
N VAL A 304 -23.44 16.26 16.06
CA VAL A 304 -22.47 16.79 17.02
C VAL A 304 -22.60 16.10 18.38
N ALA A 305 -23.82 15.82 18.84
CA ALA A 305 -24.06 15.09 20.08
C ALA A 305 -23.59 13.63 20.00
N ALA A 306 -23.72 12.99 18.84
CA ALA A 306 -23.27 11.61 18.60
C ALA A 306 -21.76 11.46 18.79
N ILE A 307 -20.94 12.46 18.40
CA ILE A 307 -19.48 12.45 18.61
C ILE A 307 -19.12 12.14 20.08
N LYS A 308 -19.88 12.68 21.03
CA LYS A 308 -19.66 12.45 22.47
C LYS A 308 -19.85 10.97 22.84
N THR A 309 -20.84 10.34 22.23
CA THR A 309 -21.27 8.97 22.53
C THR A 309 -20.37 7.97 21.80
N ASP A 310 -20.09 8.21 20.52
CA ASP A 310 -19.39 7.28 19.63
C ASP A 310 -17.87 7.29 19.85
N HIS A 311 -17.30 8.39 20.36
CA HIS A 311 -15.85 8.57 20.53
C HIS A 311 -15.43 8.88 21.98
N GLY A 312 -16.20 8.47 22.98
CA GLY A 312 -15.93 8.76 24.40
C GLY A 312 -14.54 8.33 24.91
N ALA A 313 -13.99 7.23 24.40
CA ALA A 313 -12.65 6.76 24.76
C ALA A 313 -11.52 7.67 24.27
N VAL A 314 -11.73 8.41 23.17
CA VAL A 314 -10.79 9.41 22.65
C VAL A 314 -10.97 10.73 23.38
N LEU A 315 -12.22 11.18 23.57
CA LEU A 315 -12.56 12.40 24.31
C LEU A 315 -11.98 12.41 25.73
N SER A 316 -12.10 11.30 26.45
CA SER A 316 -11.52 11.16 27.80
C SER A 316 -10.00 11.30 27.84
N LYS A 317 -9.29 10.99 26.75
CA LYS A 317 -7.84 11.20 26.62
C LYS A 317 -7.48 12.64 26.27
N LEU A 318 -8.36 13.37 25.58
CA LEU A 318 -8.16 14.77 25.19
C LEU A 318 -8.40 15.75 26.37
N GLY A 319 -9.13 15.31 27.39
CA GLY A 319 -9.35 16.06 28.63
C GLY A 319 -10.69 16.82 28.67
N PRO A 320 -11.00 17.46 29.83
CA PRO A 320 -12.33 18.02 30.10
C PRO A 320 -12.68 19.23 29.22
N ASP A 321 -11.69 19.97 28.73
CA ASP A 321 -11.93 21.13 27.86
C ASP A 321 -12.54 20.71 26.51
N ALA A 322 -12.12 19.57 25.96
CA ALA A 322 -12.68 19.03 24.71
C ALA A 322 -14.15 18.60 24.87
N GLU A 323 -14.52 18.03 26.02
CA GLU A 323 -15.93 17.70 26.31
C GLU A 323 -16.77 18.96 26.46
N LYS A 324 -16.22 19.99 27.11
CA LYS A 324 -16.91 21.27 27.29
C LYS A 324 -17.15 21.97 25.94
N ASP A 325 -16.17 22.02 25.05
CA ASP A 325 -16.32 22.64 23.74
C ASP A 325 -17.42 21.95 22.90
N LEU A 326 -17.54 20.62 23.01
CA LEU A 326 -18.59 19.86 22.35
C LEU A 326 -19.98 20.18 22.93
N ASP A 327 -20.09 20.27 24.26
CA ASP A 327 -21.32 20.64 24.94
C ASP A 327 -21.75 22.09 24.60
N ASP A 328 -20.79 23.01 24.49
CA ASP A 328 -21.02 24.40 24.07
C ASP A 328 -21.53 24.48 22.62
N ALA A 329 -21.00 23.64 21.72
CA ALA A 329 -21.47 23.52 20.33
C ALA A 329 -22.92 23.00 20.25
N VAL A 330 -23.25 21.93 20.98
CA VAL A 330 -24.63 21.43 21.09
C VAL A 330 -25.55 22.51 21.68
N GLY A 331 -25.08 23.22 22.70
CA GLY A 331 -25.79 24.35 23.30
C GLY A 331 -26.10 25.47 22.30
N ALA A 332 -25.17 25.81 21.41
CA ALA A 332 -25.38 26.79 20.36
C ALA A 332 -26.43 26.34 19.33
N LEU A 333 -26.38 25.09 18.90
CA LEU A 333 -27.36 24.53 17.96
C LEU A 333 -28.76 24.46 18.55
N ASN A 334 -28.90 24.13 19.83
CA ASN A 334 -30.18 24.16 20.55
C ASN A 334 -30.79 25.58 20.60
N ARG A 335 -29.97 26.61 20.85
CA ARG A 335 -30.44 28.01 20.80
C ARG A 335 -30.94 28.40 19.42
N LEU A 336 -30.25 27.95 18.36
CA LEU A 336 -30.64 28.22 16.98
C LEU A 336 -31.96 27.51 16.62
N LEU A 337 -32.12 26.25 17.05
CA LEU A 337 -33.36 25.48 16.86
C LEU A 337 -34.56 26.16 17.54
N ALA A 338 -34.36 26.69 18.76
CA ALA A 338 -35.42 27.41 19.47
C ALA A 338 -35.91 28.66 18.72
N LEU A 339 -35.00 29.41 18.07
CA LEU A 339 -35.37 30.55 17.23
C LEU A 339 -36.22 30.12 16.02
N GLY A 340 -35.81 29.05 15.34
CA GLY A 340 -36.56 28.52 14.20
C GLY A 340 -37.93 27.93 14.58
N GLN A 341 -38.04 27.29 15.74
CA GLN A 341 -39.32 26.84 16.31
C GLN A 341 -40.23 28.03 16.67
N GLY A 342 -39.67 29.13 17.17
CA GLY A 342 -40.41 30.37 17.42
C GLY A 342 -41.00 30.99 16.15
N GLU A 343 -40.21 31.06 15.07
CA GLU A 343 -40.69 31.51 13.75
C GLU A 343 -41.78 30.58 13.20
N MET A 344 -41.64 29.25 13.37
CA MET A 344 -42.66 28.28 12.99
C MET A 344 -43.97 28.52 13.75
N ALA A 345 -43.91 28.74 15.06
CA ALA A 345 -45.08 29.03 15.88
C ALA A 345 -45.77 30.33 15.45
N SER A 346 -44.99 31.38 15.18
CA SER A 346 -45.48 32.66 14.65
C SER A 346 -46.23 32.48 13.32
N ARG A 347 -45.66 31.74 12.37
CA ARG A 347 -46.30 31.45 11.07
C ARG A 347 -47.55 30.59 11.20
N LYS A 348 -47.55 29.59 12.09
CA LYS A 348 -48.74 28.76 12.39
C LYS A 348 -49.88 29.61 12.95
N LEU A 349 -49.60 30.46 13.93
CA LEU A 349 -50.59 31.37 14.53
C LEU A 349 -51.16 32.34 13.48
N ASP A 350 -50.32 32.90 12.62
CA ASP A 350 -50.78 33.75 11.51
C ASP A 350 -51.66 32.98 10.51
N ASN A 351 -51.33 31.72 10.24
CA ASN A 351 -52.12 30.86 9.38
C ASN A 351 -53.47 30.48 10.00
N GLU A 352 -53.53 30.27 11.31
CA GLU A 352 -54.79 30.07 12.04
C GLU A 352 -55.68 31.31 11.95
N LYS A 353 -55.14 32.50 12.25
CA LYS A 353 -55.86 33.78 12.10
C LYS A 353 -56.40 33.94 10.68
N ARG A 354 -55.56 33.72 9.68
CA ARG A 354 -55.96 33.75 8.26
C ARG A 354 -57.03 32.72 7.93
N GLY A 355 -56.96 31.53 8.53
CA GLY A 355 -57.94 30.45 8.35
C GLY A 355 -59.31 30.81 8.89
N VAL A 356 -59.39 31.43 10.07
CA VAL A 356 -60.66 31.92 10.65
C VAL A 356 -61.28 32.99 9.76
N VAL A 357 -60.51 34.00 9.36
CA VAL A 357 -61.01 35.06 8.46
C VAL A 357 -61.48 34.46 7.13
N ARG A 358 -60.72 33.52 6.56
CA ARG A 358 -61.09 32.84 5.32
C ARG A 358 -62.41 32.06 5.45
N ARG A 359 -62.63 31.37 6.58
CA ARG A 359 -63.88 30.63 6.83
C ARG A 359 -65.08 31.56 6.85
N ILE A 360 -65.02 32.64 7.63
CA ILE A 360 -66.10 33.64 7.73
C ILE A 360 -66.32 34.31 6.36
N ALA A 361 -65.25 34.64 5.65
CA ALA A 361 -65.32 35.21 4.31
C ALA A 361 -66.00 34.26 3.31
N ASN A 362 -65.73 32.95 3.40
CA ASN A 362 -66.36 31.93 2.56
C ASN A 362 -67.85 31.74 2.90
N GLU A 363 -68.21 31.67 4.19
CA GLU A 363 -69.62 31.59 4.61
C GLU A 363 -70.42 32.81 4.12
N LEU A 364 -69.82 34.01 4.19
CA LEU A 364 -70.40 35.21 3.64
C LEU A 364 -70.50 35.14 2.11
N LYS A 365 -69.45 34.64 1.42
CA LYS A 365 -69.45 34.41 -0.04
C LYS A 365 -70.61 33.49 -0.44
N ASP A 366 -70.81 32.37 0.26
CA ASP A 366 -71.85 31.38 -0.03
C ASP A 366 -73.27 31.95 0.17
N ARG A 367 -73.49 32.72 1.26
CA ARG A 367 -74.77 33.41 1.48
C ARG A 367 -75.07 34.44 0.39
N LEU A 368 -74.05 35.20 -0.02
CA LEU A 368 -74.18 36.18 -1.09
C LEU A 368 -74.42 35.49 -2.44
N GLN A 369 -73.86 34.29 -2.67
CA GLN A 369 -74.02 33.50 -3.90
C GLN A 369 -75.49 33.09 -4.14
N GLN A 370 -76.23 32.74 -3.09
CA GLN A 370 -77.64 32.31 -3.18
C GLN A 370 -78.60 33.43 -3.61
N ALA A 371 -78.17 34.69 -3.53
CA ALA A 371 -78.99 35.86 -3.87
C ALA A 371 -78.68 36.45 -5.26
N LYS A 372 -77.67 35.92 -5.99
CA LYS A 372 -77.13 36.52 -7.23
C LYS A 372 -77.97 36.27 -8.48
N THR A 373 -77.87 37.18 -9.44
CA THR A 373 -78.41 37.00 -10.81
C THR A 373 -77.42 36.25 -11.72
N ASP A 374 -77.89 35.71 -12.85
CA ASP A 374 -77.05 35.01 -13.83
C ASP A 374 -75.90 35.89 -14.37
N GLU A 375 -76.13 37.20 -14.51
CA GLU A 375 -75.13 38.19 -14.92
C GLU A 375 -74.02 38.36 -13.87
N GLU A 376 -74.36 38.29 -12.57
CA GLU A 376 -73.37 38.35 -11.48
C GLU A 376 -72.54 37.07 -11.37
N ASN A 377 -73.13 35.91 -11.68
CA ASN A 377 -72.42 34.62 -11.74
C ASN A 377 -71.40 34.59 -12.90
N SER A 378 -71.76 35.14 -14.07
CA SER A 378 -70.86 35.27 -15.22
C SER A 378 -69.66 36.18 -14.90
N ARG A 379 -69.89 37.32 -14.23
CA ARG A 379 -68.82 38.23 -13.78
C ARG A 379 -67.85 37.56 -12.80
N ASP A 380 -68.37 36.81 -11.84
CA ASP A 380 -67.54 36.12 -10.85
C ASP A 380 -66.70 35.01 -11.50
N ALA A 381 -67.26 34.28 -12.47
CA ALA A 381 -66.53 33.31 -13.28
C ALA A 381 -65.41 33.99 -14.10
N TYR A 382 -65.68 35.16 -14.69
CA TYR A 382 -64.66 35.95 -15.39
C TYR A 382 -63.53 36.42 -14.45
N ARG A 383 -63.88 36.83 -13.23
CA ARG A 383 -62.91 37.20 -12.21
C ARG A 383 -62.07 36.01 -11.74
N GLU A 384 -62.67 34.83 -11.60
CA GLU A 384 -61.95 33.60 -11.26
C GLU A 384 -60.96 33.21 -12.39
N GLN A 385 -61.30 33.45 -13.66
CA GLN A 385 -60.36 33.31 -14.77
C GLN A 385 -59.18 34.30 -14.68
N LEU A 386 -59.45 35.57 -14.35
CA LEU A 386 -58.40 36.58 -14.12
C LEU A 386 -57.49 36.21 -12.94
N ASP A 387 -58.06 35.75 -11.82
CA ASP A 387 -57.31 35.31 -10.64
C ASP A 387 -56.47 34.06 -10.94
N ALA A 388 -56.97 33.13 -11.76
CA ALA A 388 -56.23 31.96 -12.22
C ALA A 388 -55.03 32.37 -13.09
N ALA A 389 -55.22 33.29 -14.04
CA ALA A 389 -54.14 33.83 -14.86
C ALA A 389 -53.10 34.58 -14.02
N ALA A 390 -53.53 35.44 -13.10
CA ALA A 390 -52.66 36.13 -12.16
C ALA A 390 -51.86 35.14 -11.29
N ALA A 391 -52.48 34.04 -10.86
CA ALA A 391 -51.80 32.99 -10.12
C ALA A 391 -50.75 32.24 -10.96
N GLN A 392 -51.00 32.02 -12.25
CA GLN A 392 -50.02 31.43 -13.17
C GLN A 392 -48.82 32.36 -13.37
N VAL A 393 -49.04 33.67 -13.55
CA VAL A 393 -47.95 34.67 -13.65
C VAL A 393 -47.16 34.73 -12.34
N ALA A 394 -47.83 34.77 -11.19
CA ALA A 394 -47.17 34.76 -9.89
C ALA A 394 -46.32 33.49 -9.68
N ARG A 395 -46.78 32.34 -10.19
CA ARG A 395 -46.01 31.09 -10.16
C ARG A 395 -44.78 31.14 -11.06
N ALA A 396 -44.88 31.71 -12.27
CA ALA A 396 -43.72 31.91 -13.15
C ALA A 396 -42.64 32.77 -12.47
N VAL A 397 -43.05 33.88 -11.83
CA VAL A 397 -42.12 34.74 -11.08
C VAL A 397 -41.49 33.99 -9.90
N ALA A 398 -42.28 33.22 -9.15
CA ALA A 398 -41.77 32.43 -8.04
C ALA A 398 -40.75 31.36 -8.49
N LEU A 399 -41.00 30.67 -9.61
CA LEU A 399 -40.06 29.71 -10.20
C LEU A 399 -38.78 30.42 -10.68
N ARG A 400 -38.91 31.58 -11.33
CA ARG A 400 -37.77 32.38 -11.79
C ARG A 400 -36.84 32.77 -10.64
N LEU A 401 -37.40 33.18 -9.50
CA LEU A 401 -36.64 33.57 -8.30
C LEU A 401 -35.94 32.40 -7.60
N ARG A 402 -36.35 31.15 -7.86
CA ARG A 402 -35.72 29.94 -7.30
C ARG A 402 -34.52 29.46 -8.10
N ARG A 403 -34.34 29.93 -9.34
CA ARG A 403 -33.24 29.52 -10.20
C ARG A 403 -31.92 29.97 -9.59
N LYS A 404 -30.97 29.04 -9.47
CA LYS A 404 -29.61 29.30 -8.97
C LYS A 404 -28.59 28.70 -9.94
N ALA A 405 -27.47 29.39 -10.10
CA ALA A 405 -26.29 28.83 -10.72
C ALA A 405 -25.49 28.07 -9.65
N GLN A 406 -24.95 26.91 -10.02
CA GLN A 406 -24.05 26.16 -9.15
C GLN A 406 -22.78 25.83 -9.94
N PRO A 407 -21.58 26.26 -9.49
CA PRO A 407 -20.33 25.84 -10.10
C PRO A 407 -20.18 24.32 -10.02
N MET A 408 -19.66 23.68 -11.07
CA MET A 408 -19.36 22.24 -11.02
C MET A 408 -18.15 21.91 -10.17
N SER A 409 -17.35 22.92 -9.79
CA SER A 409 -16.18 22.74 -8.92
C SER A 409 -16.62 22.57 -7.46
N PRO A 410 -16.36 21.41 -6.83
CA PRO A 410 -16.70 21.20 -5.43
C PRO A 410 -15.77 22.03 -4.52
N GLU A 411 -16.33 22.94 -3.73
CA GLU A 411 -15.58 23.65 -2.69
C GLU A 411 -15.54 22.83 -1.40
N GLY A 412 -14.34 22.65 -0.82
CA GLY A 412 -14.19 22.05 0.51
C GLY A 412 -14.11 20.52 0.57
N VAL A 413 -13.99 19.82 -0.56
CA VAL A 413 -13.61 18.39 -0.58
C VAL A 413 -12.10 18.28 -0.37
N ASN A 414 -11.62 18.70 0.80
CA ASN A 414 -10.21 18.64 1.14
C ASN A 414 -9.92 17.26 1.71
N VAL A 415 -9.53 16.34 0.83
CA VAL A 415 -9.21 14.97 1.19
C VAL A 415 -7.85 14.99 1.86
N ARG A 416 -7.82 14.81 3.18
CA ARG A 416 -6.55 14.57 3.87
C ARG A 416 -6.03 13.20 3.43
N VAL A 417 -4.87 13.24 2.80
CA VAL A 417 -4.08 12.05 2.48
C VAL A 417 -3.49 11.54 3.80
N GLY A 418 -3.75 10.29 4.14
CA GLY A 418 -3.14 9.67 5.31
C GLY A 418 -1.67 9.35 5.03
N ARG A 419 -0.76 9.74 5.92
CA ARG A 419 0.68 9.58 5.70
C ARG A 419 1.33 8.93 6.90
N THR A 420 1.95 7.78 6.68
CA THR A 420 2.65 7.02 7.72
C THR A 420 4.12 6.86 7.35
N PRO A 421 5.05 7.53 8.04
CA PRO A 421 6.48 7.37 7.79
C PRO A 421 7.00 6.06 8.40
N VAL A 422 7.74 5.27 7.61
CA VAL A 422 8.37 4.02 8.03
C VAL A 422 9.81 4.00 7.50
N GLY A 423 10.75 4.45 8.31
CA GLY A 423 12.14 4.64 7.90
C GLY A 423 12.25 5.68 6.78
N ASP A 424 12.89 5.31 5.66
CA ASP A 424 13.03 6.17 4.47
C ASP A 424 11.80 6.12 3.53
N LEU A 425 10.75 5.40 3.91
CA LEU A 425 9.53 5.21 3.12
C LEU A 425 8.36 5.96 3.75
N GLU A 426 7.44 6.41 2.90
CA GLU A 426 6.17 7.01 3.29
C GLU A 426 5.03 6.16 2.72
N PHE A 427 4.21 5.61 3.61
CA PHE A 427 3.00 4.87 3.27
C PHE A 427 1.85 5.87 3.21
N VAL A 428 1.26 5.98 2.03
CA VAL A 428 0.32 7.02 1.65
C VAL A 428 -1.03 6.36 1.35
N SER A 429 -2.01 6.72 2.16
CA SER A 429 -3.42 6.40 1.94
C SER A 429 -4.08 7.56 1.20
N GLU A 430 -4.55 7.32 -0.01
CA GLU A 430 -5.23 8.30 -0.86
C GLU A 430 -6.55 7.75 -1.40
N LEU A 431 -7.37 8.62 -2.00
CA LEU A 431 -8.55 8.12 -2.73
C LEU A 431 -8.11 7.42 -4.01
N SER A 432 -8.91 6.44 -4.46
CA SER A 432 -8.75 5.82 -5.78
C SER A 432 -8.85 6.82 -6.93
N VAL A 433 -9.36 8.03 -6.65
CA VAL A 433 -9.44 9.17 -7.56
C VAL A 433 -8.36 10.18 -7.21
N LYS A 434 -7.54 10.56 -8.20
CA LYS A 434 -6.42 11.51 -8.03
C LYS A 434 -6.85 12.83 -7.40
N GLN A 435 -7.89 13.46 -7.94
CA GLN A 435 -8.42 14.73 -7.46
C GLN A 435 -9.93 14.80 -7.69
N ILE A 436 -10.65 15.33 -6.70
CA ILE A 436 -12.07 15.63 -6.80
C ILE A 436 -12.18 17.09 -7.26
N ASP A 437 -12.10 17.31 -8.57
CA ASP A 437 -12.16 18.61 -9.20
C ASP A 437 -13.36 18.72 -10.16
N ARG A 438 -13.44 19.84 -10.90
CA ARG A 438 -14.48 20.08 -11.89
C ARG A 438 -14.52 18.98 -12.96
N ASP A 439 -13.36 18.54 -13.44
CA ASP A 439 -13.25 17.58 -14.53
C ASP A 439 -13.70 16.19 -14.07
N TYR A 440 -13.39 15.81 -12.83
CA TYR A 440 -13.92 14.61 -12.22
C TYR A 440 -15.44 14.64 -12.10
N CYS A 441 -16.03 15.73 -11.61
CA CYS A 441 -17.50 15.86 -11.55
C CYS A 441 -18.16 15.78 -12.94
N ILE A 442 -17.53 16.36 -13.97
CA ILE A 442 -18.00 16.24 -15.36
C ILE A 442 -17.87 14.79 -15.86
N SER A 443 -16.81 14.08 -15.48
CA SER A 443 -16.60 12.68 -15.84
C SER A 443 -17.71 11.77 -15.27
N LEU A 444 -18.15 12.03 -14.03
CA LEU A 444 -19.27 11.31 -13.41
C LEU A 444 -20.57 11.53 -14.20
N LEU A 445 -20.86 12.77 -14.58
CA LEU A 445 -21.99 13.08 -15.45
C LEU A 445 -21.85 12.44 -16.84
N GLY A 446 -20.63 12.36 -17.38
CA GLY A 446 -20.33 11.69 -18.65
C GLY A 446 -20.53 10.17 -18.62
N GLY A 447 -20.47 9.55 -17.45
CA GLY A 447 -20.87 8.15 -17.26
C GLY A 447 -22.38 7.93 -17.39
N ILE A 448 -23.18 8.95 -17.11
CA ILE A 448 -24.65 8.91 -17.09
C ILE A 448 -25.25 9.42 -18.41
N LEU A 449 -24.65 10.45 -18.99
CA LEU A 449 -25.18 11.23 -20.11
C LEU A 449 -24.39 10.99 -21.39
N ASN A 450 -25.08 11.12 -22.53
CA ASN A 450 -24.43 11.02 -23.84
C ASN A 450 -23.41 12.15 -24.03
N LYS A 451 -22.33 11.89 -24.77
CA LYS A 451 -21.23 12.86 -25.00
C LYS A 451 -21.71 14.19 -25.61
N THR A 452 -22.67 14.15 -26.53
CA THR A 452 -23.17 15.33 -27.24
C THR A 452 -23.94 16.32 -26.35
N PRO A 453 -24.92 15.90 -25.52
CA PRO A 453 -25.64 16.80 -24.62
C PRO A 453 -24.86 17.21 -23.36
N LEU A 454 -23.82 16.47 -22.96
CA LEU A 454 -23.08 16.71 -21.71
C LEU A 454 -22.59 18.17 -21.54
N PRO A 455 -21.94 18.83 -22.52
CA PRO A 455 -21.50 20.21 -22.36
C PRO A 455 -22.64 21.21 -22.16
N ILE A 456 -23.80 20.96 -22.77
CA ILE A 456 -25.00 21.81 -22.67
C ILE A 456 -25.64 21.66 -21.29
N ILE A 457 -25.63 20.46 -20.72
CA ILE A 457 -26.13 20.20 -19.37
C ILE A 457 -25.21 20.84 -18.33
N VAL A 458 -23.89 20.71 -18.48
CA VAL A 458 -22.90 21.34 -17.60
C VAL A 458 -23.02 22.87 -17.62
N SER A 459 -23.09 23.48 -18.80
CA SER A 459 -23.29 24.94 -18.90
C SER A 459 -24.65 25.37 -18.33
N GLY A 460 -25.68 24.53 -18.44
CA GLY A 460 -26.98 24.78 -17.84
C GLY A 460 -27.01 24.65 -16.31
N ILE A 461 -26.13 23.86 -15.70
CA ILE A 461 -25.93 23.81 -14.26
C ILE A 461 -25.24 25.10 -13.78
N GLU A 462 -24.16 25.49 -14.45
CA GLU A 462 -23.31 26.64 -14.08
C GLU A 462 -23.90 28.00 -14.46
N GLY A 463 -24.82 28.05 -15.43
CA GLY A 463 -25.35 29.29 -16.01
C GLY A 463 -26.85 29.24 -16.33
N GLU A 464 -27.28 29.97 -17.36
CA GLU A 464 -28.67 29.93 -17.84
C GLU A 464 -28.87 28.84 -18.90
N THR A 465 -30.09 28.34 -19.04
CA THR A 465 -30.39 27.27 -20.01
C THR A 465 -31.85 27.28 -20.47
N ASP A 466 -32.08 26.80 -21.69
CA ASP A 466 -33.40 26.56 -22.30
C ASP A 466 -33.77 25.06 -22.32
N LEU A 467 -33.08 24.24 -21.52
CA LEU A 467 -33.38 22.81 -21.40
C LEU A 467 -34.75 22.57 -20.77
N THR A 468 -35.44 21.55 -21.26
CA THR A 468 -36.73 21.03 -20.76
C THR A 468 -36.55 19.64 -20.19
N SER A 469 -37.51 19.17 -19.39
CA SER A 469 -37.40 17.83 -18.76
C SER A 469 -37.26 16.72 -19.79
N GLU A 470 -37.92 16.85 -20.94
CA GLU A 470 -37.84 15.90 -22.06
C GLU A 470 -36.43 15.86 -22.68
N LYS A 471 -35.79 17.02 -22.86
CA LYS A 471 -34.42 17.11 -23.40
C LYS A 471 -33.39 16.53 -22.43
N VAL A 472 -33.56 16.76 -21.13
CA VAL A 472 -32.64 16.18 -20.13
C VAL A 472 -32.84 14.68 -20.01
N ALA A 473 -34.09 14.19 -19.92
CA ALA A 473 -34.39 12.77 -19.85
C ALA A 473 -33.90 11.97 -21.08
N SER A 474 -34.02 12.54 -22.27
CA SER A 474 -33.53 11.91 -23.51
C SER A 474 -32.00 11.90 -23.65
N SER A 475 -31.29 12.68 -22.83
CA SER A 475 -29.84 12.80 -22.84
C SER A 475 -29.12 11.67 -22.09
N PHE A 476 -29.83 10.84 -21.31
CA PHE A 476 -29.27 9.67 -20.62
C PHE A 476 -28.74 8.62 -21.62
N SER A 477 -27.56 8.08 -21.34
CA SER A 477 -26.87 7.08 -22.17
C SER A 477 -27.58 5.72 -22.16
N MET A 478 -28.03 5.28 -20.98
CA MET A 478 -28.77 4.03 -20.77
C MET A 478 -29.98 4.28 -19.86
N ASN A 479 -31.02 3.45 -19.99
CA ASN A 479 -32.23 3.48 -19.14
C ASN A 479 -32.85 4.88 -18.98
N LYS A 480 -33.29 5.47 -20.10
CA LYS A 480 -33.86 6.82 -20.14
C LYS A 480 -35.06 6.93 -19.17
N PRO A 481 -34.99 7.80 -18.14
CA PRO A 481 -36.07 7.94 -17.18
C PRO A 481 -37.27 8.66 -17.80
N PRO A 482 -38.47 8.52 -17.21
CA PRO A 482 -39.58 9.41 -17.49
C PRO A 482 -39.19 10.87 -17.23
N SER A 483 -39.75 11.80 -18.02
CA SER A 483 -39.46 13.23 -17.92
C SER A 483 -39.78 13.79 -16.53
N GLU A 484 -40.73 13.24 -15.78
CA GLU A 484 -41.01 13.74 -14.41
C GLU A 484 -39.98 13.26 -13.36
N ARG A 485 -39.13 12.27 -13.69
CA ARG A 485 -38.25 11.60 -12.73
C ARG A 485 -36.76 11.68 -13.05
N TRP A 486 -36.36 12.40 -14.10
CA TRP A 486 -34.95 12.48 -14.52
C TRP A 486 -34.02 12.97 -13.41
N ALA A 487 -34.46 13.92 -12.57
CA ALA A 487 -33.62 14.48 -11.51
C ALA A 487 -33.34 13.45 -10.41
N GLN A 488 -34.36 12.67 -10.01
CA GLN A 488 -34.20 11.60 -9.02
C GLN A 488 -33.29 10.49 -9.56
N GLU A 489 -33.45 10.12 -10.83
CA GLU A 489 -32.60 9.12 -11.47
C GLU A 489 -31.13 9.58 -11.58
N MET A 490 -30.90 10.85 -11.93
CA MET A 490 -29.56 11.43 -12.00
C MET A 490 -28.88 11.42 -10.63
N LYS A 491 -29.58 11.86 -9.56
CA LYS A 491 -29.06 11.80 -8.19
C LYS A 491 -28.68 10.37 -7.79
N ARG A 492 -29.55 9.40 -8.05
CA ARG A 492 -29.31 7.99 -7.73
C ARG A 492 -28.07 7.42 -8.42
N GLN A 493 -27.89 7.69 -9.72
CA GLN A 493 -26.73 7.18 -10.46
C GLN A 493 -25.42 7.88 -10.04
N LEU A 494 -25.48 9.18 -9.73
CA LEU A 494 -24.33 9.91 -9.20
C LEU A 494 -23.94 9.38 -7.81
N ASP A 495 -24.91 9.15 -6.92
CA ASP A 495 -24.65 8.57 -5.60
C ASP A 495 -23.97 7.21 -5.71
N ALA A 496 -24.48 6.34 -6.58
CA ALA A 496 -23.89 5.02 -6.83
C ALA A 496 -22.47 5.11 -7.40
N ALA A 497 -22.20 6.09 -8.28
CA ALA A 497 -20.86 6.31 -8.83
C ALA A 497 -19.88 6.83 -7.77
N VAL A 498 -20.34 7.68 -6.84
CA VAL A 498 -19.54 8.16 -5.70
C VAL A 498 -19.27 7.03 -4.70
N ASP A 499 -20.18 6.08 -4.54
CA ASP A 499 -19.99 4.94 -3.64
C ASP A 499 -18.85 4.01 -4.07
N LEU A 500 -18.51 4.00 -5.36
CA LEU A 500 -17.36 3.25 -5.91
C LEU A 500 -16.00 3.86 -5.56
N ILE A 501 -15.96 5.08 -5.01
CA ILE A 501 -14.70 5.66 -4.53
C ILE A 501 -14.20 4.82 -3.36
N SER A 502 -12.95 4.40 -3.40
CA SER A 502 -12.32 3.56 -2.37
C SER A 502 -11.02 4.21 -1.91
N GLU A 503 -10.48 3.70 -0.82
CA GLU A 503 -9.11 4.01 -0.41
C GLU A 503 -8.13 3.18 -1.26
N ARG A 504 -7.04 3.81 -1.66
CA ARG A 504 -5.91 3.18 -2.36
C ARG A 504 -4.63 3.41 -1.56
N GLY A 505 -3.87 2.34 -1.38
CA GLY A 505 -2.54 2.40 -0.78
C GLY A 505 -1.45 2.73 -1.80
N LYS A 506 -0.45 3.47 -1.35
CA LYS A 506 0.75 3.78 -2.10
C LYS A 506 1.97 3.80 -1.18
N ILE A 507 3.13 3.37 -1.70
CA ILE A 507 4.41 3.54 -1.02
C ILE A 507 5.26 4.52 -1.85
N THR A 508 5.81 5.53 -1.19
CA THR A 508 6.70 6.51 -1.82
C THR A 508 7.93 6.80 -0.94
N ASN A 509 8.85 7.60 -1.47
CA ASN A 509 9.99 8.18 -0.77
C ASN A 509 10.42 9.47 -1.50
N GLU A 510 11.45 10.15 -1.01
CA GLU A 510 11.97 11.39 -1.62
C GLU A 510 12.35 11.25 -3.10
N LYS A 511 12.71 10.03 -3.56
CA LYS A 511 13.13 9.78 -4.95
C LYS A 511 11.96 9.46 -5.88
N ILE A 512 10.89 8.86 -5.36
CA ILE A 512 9.69 8.49 -6.13
C ILE A 512 8.77 9.71 -6.26
N GLY A 513 8.55 10.42 -5.16
CA GLY A 513 7.61 11.54 -5.09
C GLY A 513 6.15 11.07 -5.05
N LEU A 514 5.26 12.00 -4.70
CA LEU A 514 3.84 11.71 -4.47
C LEU A 514 3.04 11.47 -5.74
N ASP A 515 3.49 11.98 -6.89
CA ASP A 515 2.74 11.87 -8.15
C ASP A 515 3.17 10.69 -9.03
N SER A 516 4.26 10.00 -8.68
CA SER A 516 4.80 8.90 -9.49
C SER A 516 4.58 7.54 -8.83
N GLU A 517 4.36 6.51 -9.63
CA GLU A 517 4.35 5.14 -9.13
C GLU A 517 5.78 4.57 -9.17
N PRO A 518 6.19 3.82 -8.13
CA PRO A 518 7.46 3.12 -8.15
C PRO A 518 7.51 2.14 -9.34
N SER A 519 8.67 2.00 -9.96
CA SER A 519 8.86 0.94 -10.96
C SER A 519 8.80 -0.44 -10.29
N ALA A 520 8.43 -1.48 -11.03
CA ALA A 520 8.38 -2.86 -10.51
C ALA A 520 9.69 -3.29 -9.82
N GLY A 521 10.85 -2.89 -10.37
CA GLY A 521 12.15 -3.15 -9.76
C GLY A 521 12.42 -2.38 -8.46
N LEU A 522 11.88 -1.17 -8.30
CA LEU A 522 11.98 -0.38 -7.07
C LEU A 522 11.04 -0.92 -5.98
N TYR A 523 9.87 -1.42 -6.39
CA TYR A 523 8.94 -2.11 -5.52
C TYR A 523 9.49 -3.39 -4.92
N GLY A 524 10.11 -4.25 -5.74
CA GLY A 524 10.78 -5.46 -5.24
C GLY A 524 11.81 -5.14 -4.16
N ARG A 525 12.60 -4.07 -4.34
CA ARG A 525 13.50 -3.58 -3.30
C ARG A 525 12.76 -3.21 -2.01
N ILE A 526 11.75 -2.35 -2.09
CA ILE A 526 10.97 -1.89 -0.93
C ILE A 526 10.40 -3.10 -0.17
N TYR A 527 9.84 -4.06 -0.91
CA TYR A 527 9.27 -5.27 -0.37
C TYR A 527 10.29 -6.05 0.49
N PHE A 528 11.46 -6.38 -0.06
CA PHE A 528 12.48 -7.13 0.68
C PHE A 528 13.10 -6.32 1.83
N ASP A 529 13.24 -4.99 1.69
CA ASP A 529 13.70 -4.13 2.77
C ASP A 529 12.73 -4.16 3.97
N LEU A 530 11.41 -4.14 3.72
CA LEU A 530 10.38 -4.29 4.75
C LEU A 530 10.41 -5.68 5.39
N MET A 531 10.56 -6.75 4.59
CA MET A 531 10.69 -8.12 5.13
C MET A 531 11.95 -8.29 5.98
N ALA A 532 13.05 -7.65 5.59
CA ALA A 532 14.29 -7.63 6.37
C ALA A 532 14.16 -6.83 7.68
N GLY A 533 13.33 -5.78 7.69
CA GLY A 533 13.05 -4.96 8.86
C GLY A 533 12.11 -5.62 9.88
N ASP A 534 11.23 -6.54 9.45
CA ASP A 534 10.30 -7.23 10.33
C ASP A 534 11.04 -8.02 11.43
N GLU A 535 10.55 -7.94 12.68
CA GLU A 535 11.11 -8.66 13.83
C GLU A 535 10.46 -10.04 14.05
N LYS A 536 9.37 -10.35 13.33
CA LYS A 536 8.74 -11.67 13.37
C LYS A 536 9.77 -12.76 13.01
N GLN A 537 9.80 -13.78 13.85
CA GLN A 537 10.66 -14.96 13.69
C GLN A 537 9.95 -16.00 12.80
N GLY A 538 10.73 -16.91 12.21
CA GLY A 538 10.23 -18.01 11.39
C GLY A 538 10.97 -18.15 10.06
N ILE A 539 10.76 -19.27 9.37
CA ILE A 539 11.42 -19.62 8.11
C ILE A 539 10.81 -18.79 6.97
N TYR A 540 11.66 -18.19 6.15
CA TYR A 540 11.24 -17.47 4.94
C TYR A 540 11.53 -18.30 3.70
N LEU A 541 10.51 -18.56 2.88
CA LEU A 541 10.64 -19.28 1.62
C LEU A 541 10.31 -18.34 0.45
N VAL A 542 11.12 -18.37 -0.61
CA VAL A 542 10.91 -17.54 -1.79
C VAL A 542 11.23 -18.33 -3.06
N ASP A 543 10.30 -18.29 -4.02
CA ASP A 543 10.43 -18.95 -5.32
C ASP A 543 10.69 -17.92 -6.42
N GLN A 544 11.83 -18.07 -7.11
CA GLN A 544 12.27 -17.25 -8.24
C GLN A 544 12.10 -15.72 -8.02
N PRO A 545 12.70 -15.15 -6.96
CA PRO A 545 12.60 -13.71 -6.69
C PRO A 545 13.12 -12.84 -7.85
N GLU A 546 13.97 -13.39 -8.72
CA GLU A 546 14.50 -12.71 -9.90
C GLU A 546 13.48 -12.39 -11.00
N ASP A 547 12.36 -13.12 -11.13
CA ASP A 547 11.43 -13.00 -12.27
C ASP A 547 10.80 -11.59 -12.38
N GLN A 548 10.79 -10.85 -11.28
CA GLN A 548 10.07 -9.57 -11.16
C GLN A 548 10.98 -8.40 -10.76
N ILE A 549 12.28 -8.64 -10.62
CA ILE A 549 13.25 -7.65 -10.14
C ILE A 549 14.36 -7.48 -11.16
N SER A 550 14.69 -6.24 -11.48
CA SER A 550 15.84 -5.95 -12.37
C SER A 550 17.16 -6.46 -11.77
N GLN A 551 18.06 -6.97 -12.61
CA GLN A 551 19.40 -7.42 -12.21
C GLN A 551 20.19 -6.36 -11.42
N THR A 552 20.01 -5.08 -11.75
CA THR A 552 20.65 -3.97 -11.02
C THR A 552 20.11 -3.85 -9.59
N ALA A 553 18.80 -3.97 -9.41
CA ALA A 553 18.17 -3.92 -8.09
C ALA A 553 18.52 -5.15 -7.24
N ILE A 554 18.60 -6.35 -7.86
CA ILE A 554 19.07 -7.56 -7.19
C ILE A 554 20.46 -7.32 -6.59
N ARG A 555 21.41 -6.90 -7.45
CA ARG A 555 22.81 -6.71 -7.06
C ARG A 555 23.01 -5.64 -5.97
N ASN A 556 22.33 -4.51 -6.07
CA ASN A 556 22.63 -3.35 -5.23
C ASN A 556 21.87 -3.36 -3.89
N ASP A 557 20.64 -3.89 -3.89
CA ASP A 557 19.70 -3.70 -2.78
C ASP A 557 19.16 -5.04 -2.23
N VAL A 558 18.59 -5.90 -3.08
CA VAL A 558 17.89 -7.12 -2.61
C VAL A 558 18.84 -8.10 -1.91
N ILE A 559 20.05 -8.32 -2.45
CA ILE A 559 21.05 -9.20 -1.80
C ILE A 559 21.38 -8.71 -0.38
N ARG A 560 21.39 -7.38 -0.16
CA ARG A 560 21.60 -6.80 1.17
C ARG A 560 20.44 -7.11 2.10
N ALA A 561 19.20 -7.04 1.62
CA ALA A 561 18.02 -7.39 2.41
C ALA A 561 18.05 -8.87 2.84
N PHE A 562 18.37 -9.80 1.93
CA PHE A 562 18.57 -11.21 2.27
C PHE A 562 19.73 -11.43 3.26
N SER A 563 20.82 -10.68 3.11
CA SER A 563 21.95 -10.71 4.05
C SER A 563 21.58 -10.19 5.46
N LYS A 564 20.60 -9.29 5.59
CA LYS A 564 20.01 -8.93 6.89
C LYS A 564 19.09 -10.03 7.41
N MET A 565 18.23 -10.60 6.55
CA MET A 565 17.29 -11.65 6.93
C MET A 565 18.00 -12.89 7.48
N ARG A 566 19.09 -13.35 6.87
CA ARG A 566 19.86 -14.53 7.33
C ARG A 566 20.38 -14.44 8.78
N GLN A 567 20.49 -13.23 9.33
CA GLN A 567 20.94 -13.04 10.72
C GLN A 567 19.80 -13.31 11.72
N LYS A 568 18.56 -13.09 11.29
CA LYS A 568 17.35 -13.20 12.12
C LYS A 568 16.61 -14.52 11.90
N ARG A 569 16.67 -15.09 10.70
CA ARG A 569 15.88 -16.25 10.30
C ARG A 569 16.54 -17.10 9.23
N GLN A 570 16.09 -18.36 9.13
CA GLN A 570 16.43 -19.23 8.01
C GLN A 570 15.70 -18.79 6.74
N VAL A 571 16.42 -18.74 5.62
CA VAL A 571 15.87 -18.38 4.32
C VAL A 571 16.11 -19.53 3.34
N ILE A 572 15.06 -19.92 2.61
CA ILE A 572 15.10 -20.97 1.58
C ILE A 572 14.69 -20.34 0.25
N ILE A 573 15.61 -20.33 -0.71
CA ILE A 573 15.46 -19.64 -2.00
C ILE A 573 15.48 -20.68 -3.10
N VAL A 574 14.48 -20.69 -3.98
CA VAL A 574 14.58 -21.34 -5.30
C VAL A 574 14.96 -20.26 -6.31
N THR A 575 16.00 -20.49 -7.10
CA THR A 575 16.48 -19.47 -8.04
C THR A 575 17.19 -20.12 -9.24
N HIS A 576 17.15 -19.44 -10.37
CA HIS A 576 18.00 -19.70 -11.53
C HIS A 576 19.07 -18.61 -11.71
N ASN A 577 19.09 -17.61 -10.82
CA ASN A 577 20.00 -16.49 -10.90
C ASN A 577 21.23 -16.70 -9.99
N PRO A 578 22.45 -16.74 -10.55
CA PRO A 578 23.67 -16.99 -9.79
C PRO A 578 23.98 -15.91 -8.75
N GLN A 579 23.39 -14.72 -8.83
CA GLN A 579 23.61 -13.68 -7.82
C GLN A 579 23.05 -14.10 -6.45
N PHE A 580 21.90 -14.76 -6.39
CA PHE A 580 21.31 -15.27 -5.14
C PHE A 580 22.07 -16.45 -4.55
N VAL A 581 23.00 -17.03 -5.30
CA VAL A 581 23.89 -18.10 -4.82
C VAL A 581 25.25 -17.51 -4.42
N VAL A 582 25.91 -16.86 -5.38
CA VAL A 582 27.30 -16.45 -5.32
C VAL A 582 27.49 -15.07 -4.73
N ASN A 583 26.59 -14.10 -4.95
CA ASN A 583 26.75 -12.77 -4.32
C ASN A 583 26.10 -12.71 -2.94
N LEU A 584 25.06 -13.52 -2.70
CA LEU A 584 24.42 -13.64 -1.39
C LEU A 584 25.26 -14.45 -0.38
N ASP A 585 26.29 -15.15 -0.85
CA ASP A 585 27.07 -16.08 -0.03
C ASP A 585 26.18 -17.15 0.62
N ALA A 586 25.53 -17.95 -0.23
CA ALA A 586 24.67 -19.06 0.20
C ALA A 586 25.42 -19.98 1.17
N ASP A 587 24.79 -20.27 2.32
CA ASP A 587 25.39 -21.13 3.34
C ASP A 587 25.29 -22.61 2.97
N ASN A 588 24.25 -22.96 2.20
CA ASN A 588 24.06 -24.28 1.63
C ASN A 588 23.42 -24.14 0.25
N VAL A 589 23.98 -24.83 -0.74
CA VAL A 589 23.41 -24.93 -2.08
C VAL A 589 22.93 -26.36 -2.27
N ILE A 590 21.70 -26.53 -2.74
CA ILE A 590 21.07 -27.81 -3.03
C ILE A 590 20.81 -27.83 -4.53
N ALA A 591 21.58 -28.60 -5.26
CA ALA A 591 21.47 -28.74 -6.70
C ALA A 591 20.70 -30.00 -7.06
N LEU A 592 19.58 -29.81 -7.75
CA LEU A 592 18.79 -30.87 -8.36
C LEU A 592 19.24 -31.06 -9.81
N GLY A 593 19.58 -32.29 -10.17
CA GLY A 593 19.98 -32.65 -11.53
C GLY A 593 19.40 -33.99 -11.96
N ARG A 594 19.90 -34.50 -13.08
CA ARG A 594 19.70 -35.88 -13.49
C ARG A 594 21.03 -36.59 -13.58
N ASP A 595 21.08 -37.85 -13.14
CA ASP A 595 22.22 -38.73 -13.36
C ASP A 595 22.25 -39.25 -14.81
N GLU A 596 23.29 -40.02 -15.15
CA GLU A 596 23.43 -40.62 -16.48
C GLU A 596 22.29 -41.60 -16.84
N ALA A 597 21.61 -42.16 -15.83
CA ALA A 597 20.45 -43.02 -16.00
C ALA A 597 19.14 -42.21 -16.13
N GLY A 598 19.21 -40.88 -16.12
CA GLY A 598 18.07 -39.98 -16.21
C GLY A 598 17.27 -39.85 -14.91
N LYS A 599 17.75 -40.39 -13.79
CA LYS A 599 17.11 -40.30 -12.47
C LYS A 599 17.45 -38.99 -11.78
N ILE A 600 16.57 -38.52 -10.91
CA ILE A 600 16.83 -37.32 -10.11
C ILE A 600 18.03 -37.56 -9.19
N SER A 601 19.03 -36.70 -9.31
CA SER A 601 20.19 -36.66 -8.43
C SER A 601 20.17 -35.36 -7.63
N VAL A 602 20.67 -35.42 -6.40
CA VAL A 602 20.75 -34.25 -5.53
C VAL A 602 22.17 -34.16 -4.98
N ARG A 603 22.77 -32.98 -5.13
CA ARG A 603 24.09 -32.64 -4.58
C ARG A 603 23.93 -31.42 -3.68
N SER A 604 24.58 -31.43 -2.51
CA SER A 604 24.43 -30.32 -1.56
C SER A 604 25.70 -30.03 -0.79
N GLY A 605 25.93 -28.77 -0.47
CA GLY A 605 27.05 -28.36 0.37
C GLY A 605 27.16 -26.85 0.51
N ALA A 606 28.09 -26.42 1.37
CA ALA A 606 28.49 -25.02 1.44
C ALA A 606 29.01 -24.54 0.08
N LEU A 607 29.01 -23.22 -0.16
CA LEU A 607 29.44 -22.67 -1.45
C LEU A 607 30.87 -23.09 -1.82
N GLU A 608 31.77 -23.19 -0.84
CA GLU A 608 33.15 -23.66 -0.97
C GLU A 608 33.31 -25.19 -1.00
N TYR A 609 32.23 -25.97 -0.94
CA TYR A 609 32.33 -27.42 -0.86
C TYR A 609 32.81 -28.01 -2.20
N GLY A 610 33.79 -28.92 -2.11
CA GLY A 610 34.27 -29.74 -3.21
C GLY A 610 34.77 -31.10 -2.73
N CYS A 611 34.48 -32.13 -3.52
CA CYS A 611 35.05 -33.47 -3.40
C CYS A 611 35.51 -33.96 -4.78
N GLU A 612 36.01 -35.19 -4.85
CA GLU A 612 36.45 -35.80 -6.12
C GLU A 612 35.30 -35.91 -7.15
N ASP A 613 34.06 -36.08 -6.68
CA ASP A 613 32.89 -36.27 -7.55
C ASP A 613 32.27 -34.95 -8.04
N TYR A 614 32.29 -33.90 -7.23
CA TYR A 614 31.69 -32.61 -7.58
C TYR A 614 32.19 -31.43 -6.73
N SER A 615 32.06 -30.23 -7.29
CA SER A 615 32.21 -28.95 -6.58
C SER A 615 30.92 -28.14 -6.70
N ILE A 616 30.49 -27.51 -5.61
CA ILE A 616 29.30 -26.65 -5.61
C ILE A 616 29.50 -25.45 -6.54
N LEU A 617 30.68 -24.82 -6.55
CA LEU A 617 30.99 -23.74 -7.50
C LEU A 617 30.94 -24.20 -8.95
N GLY A 618 31.39 -25.42 -9.23
CA GLY A 618 31.31 -26.03 -10.57
C GLY A 618 29.86 -26.22 -11.00
N ILE A 619 29.05 -26.83 -10.14
CA ILE A 619 27.61 -27.01 -10.40
C ILE A 619 26.91 -25.66 -10.62
N VAL A 620 27.21 -24.65 -9.80
CA VAL A 620 26.66 -23.30 -10.00
C VAL A 620 27.10 -22.71 -11.34
N ALA A 621 28.34 -22.92 -11.77
CA ALA A 621 28.82 -22.42 -13.06
C ALA A 621 28.05 -23.04 -14.25
N ASP A 622 27.68 -24.31 -14.14
CA ASP A 622 27.06 -25.10 -15.20
C ASP A 622 25.52 -25.04 -15.20
N THR A 623 24.90 -24.94 -14.02
CA THR A 623 23.44 -25.09 -13.85
C THR A 623 22.66 -23.78 -13.89
N VAL A 624 23.26 -22.64 -13.48
CA VAL A 624 22.55 -21.35 -13.47
C VAL A 624 23.04 -20.39 -14.55
N GLU A 625 22.11 -19.60 -15.09
CA GLU A 625 22.36 -18.75 -16.25
C GLU A 625 23.37 -17.64 -15.91
N GLY A 626 24.49 -17.58 -16.66
CA GLY A 626 25.59 -16.67 -16.36
C GLY A 626 26.41 -17.05 -15.12
N GLY A 627 26.21 -18.26 -14.57
CA GLY A 627 26.90 -18.76 -13.38
C GLY A 627 28.42 -18.72 -13.52
N ALA A 628 28.96 -19.22 -14.63
CA ALA A 628 30.40 -19.22 -14.90
C ALA A 628 31.04 -17.83 -14.79
N ASP A 629 30.37 -16.78 -15.29
CA ASP A 629 30.87 -15.41 -15.21
C ASP A 629 30.86 -14.86 -13.78
N VAL A 630 29.79 -15.14 -13.02
CA VAL A 630 29.66 -14.68 -11.62
C VAL A 630 30.67 -15.40 -10.72
N VAL A 631 30.80 -16.72 -10.87
CA VAL A 631 31.81 -17.54 -10.17
C VAL A 631 33.20 -17.05 -10.52
N ARG A 632 33.51 -16.85 -11.82
CA ARG A 632 34.82 -16.33 -12.25
C ARG A 632 35.11 -14.94 -11.67
N ARG A 633 34.14 -14.04 -11.61
CA ARG A 633 34.31 -12.71 -10.99
C ARG A 633 34.55 -12.83 -9.49
N ARG A 634 33.86 -13.74 -8.79
CA ARG A 634 34.09 -13.98 -7.36
C ARG A 634 35.48 -14.59 -7.12
N LEU A 635 35.88 -15.60 -7.88
CA LEU A 635 37.23 -16.20 -7.82
C LEU A 635 38.33 -15.22 -8.23
N LYS A 636 38.08 -14.32 -9.19
CA LYS A 636 39.02 -13.23 -9.50
C LYS A 636 39.24 -12.30 -8.32
N ARG A 637 38.27 -12.05 -7.45
CA ARG A 637 38.54 -11.31 -6.19
C ARG A 637 39.56 -12.06 -5.32
N TYR A 638 39.60 -13.39 -5.39
CA TYR A 638 40.56 -14.21 -4.65
C TYR A 638 41.94 -14.24 -5.33
N GLY A 639 42.01 -14.22 -6.67
CA GLY A 639 43.27 -14.24 -7.42
C GLY A 639 43.86 -12.86 -7.81
N ALA A 640 43.09 -11.78 -7.70
CA ALA A 640 43.50 -10.45 -8.20
C ALA A 640 44.52 -9.72 -7.32
N GLN A 641 44.86 -10.24 -6.13
CA GLN A 641 46.02 -9.70 -5.40
C GLN A 641 47.37 -10.16 -6.00
N ASP A 642 47.40 -11.12 -6.94
CA ASP A 642 48.65 -11.62 -7.54
C ASP A 642 48.74 -11.37 -9.06
N THR A 643 48.45 -10.14 -9.51
CA THR A 643 48.71 -9.72 -10.90
C THR A 643 50.02 -8.94 -11.06
N SER A 644 50.81 -8.79 -10.00
CA SER A 644 52.15 -8.18 -10.05
C SER A 644 53.26 -9.20 -10.32
N ARG A 645 52.99 -10.51 -10.30
CA ARG A 645 54.01 -11.55 -10.54
C ARG A 645 53.49 -12.75 -11.35
N ARG A 646 53.64 -12.68 -12.68
CA ARG A 646 54.34 -13.70 -13.50
C ARG A 646 54.31 -13.33 -14.99
N PRO A 647 55.48 -13.32 -15.67
CA PRO A 647 55.57 -13.35 -17.12
C PRO A 647 55.37 -14.77 -17.65
N GLN A 648 54.66 -14.87 -18.77
CA GLN A 648 54.75 -15.90 -19.83
C GLN A 648 55.10 -17.33 -19.42
N GLN A 649 54.08 -18.20 -19.34
CA GLN A 649 54.07 -19.51 -20.01
C GLN A 649 52.67 -20.12 -19.85
N ARG A 650 51.85 -19.98 -20.90
CA ARG A 650 50.70 -20.83 -21.18
C ARG A 650 51.12 -21.71 -22.33
N GLU A 651 51.39 -22.97 -22.05
CA GLU A 651 51.25 -24.08 -22.99
C GLU A 651 51.04 -25.34 -22.14
N ASP A 652 50.10 -26.16 -22.61
CA ASP A 652 49.80 -27.53 -22.20
C ASP A 652 49.11 -27.76 -20.85
N LEU A 653 47.79 -28.00 -20.88
CA LEU A 653 47.19 -29.34 -20.79
C LEU A 653 45.66 -29.26 -20.56
N ILE A 654 44.96 -29.71 -21.61
CA ILE A 654 43.69 -30.47 -21.71
C ILE A 654 42.84 -30.56 -20.45
#